data_AF-A0A930DFR8-F1
#
_entry.id   AF-A0A930DFR8-F1
#
_cell.length_a   1.000
_cell.length_b   1.000
_cell.length_c   1.000
_cell.angle_alpha   90.00
_cell.angle_beta   90.00
_cell.angle_gamma   90.00
#
_symmetry.space_group_name_H-M   'P 1'
#
loop_
_entity.id
_entity.type
_entity.pdbx_description
1 polymer ?
#
loop_
_entity_poly.entity_id
_entity_poly.type
_entity_poly.pdbx_seq_one_letter_code
_entity_poly.pdbx_strand_id
1 'polypeptide(L)'
;MDQAVVAIATTAAEAKKLAAIGPTVNEEGHLLFNGKKLATLITPSTLSANVVQALGSDDTASRLYQEQSEFETQQVNANTRIALENGVYYIEDALPADLKNKVRTRWYETNERPEEALKIVQLIQAFLDKLPSNVYISSRGGVFPTTKNKGYAPDFYGEDNRTVSRGVKLNGQPHTITMTLHGGQSCLSLRRFMFNTIDFSKAWFIVEEMGQDVFHLCDWSEGNRIIHGGNIRTRAYLKYGYVRGADLDKMLFRPIDGWTKERPHIGTGLGEKGVSEGGLNSTTYPIVDNACYLNNSLITEYITQFPGFNKEKIFDLIRSESGERYLSAGGHFDENGESAFPQPDGTTSRRWGNWRGCQAGSRGYGWRIFGTKNTRVEYFDVRGFNGGAVVCGLYGTPKGEDIGARDSVKAYEKGIVAVNTKISGGYFTHNYICGVEAIRVSGWELCGIYAPDSVVGHPDAHLEHTRGIGGGTSLDPGYQQCTSRYLPMDNLYIHDCVFGLGMRKVMDIHVGNNVKIINNSGRAMYYGISTVIEEIFAGQLIDPSNPRGSKDTPDPNSFYYQDCNIEVRGNVIVSGLFGLHPVNGAKGVKTRKDAGKWFLRCHQVWEGNIVYAPRGMLCNFGHNHFLVENNMFTFALPFGGFYGLNQISQIKVTNGGSGYTSPPKVVITGGGAEAFDGAGRAKIKDGKVIDIIVERMGSRYTEPPTVTLVGGGGTGATAEAYVNSFTYAMQIGAEGNYGTMLGSKIMGNYAQNSPDGNFIRQFVIGNLRGSIFACNFADVTPYSSVEKAKKPFGDPYVSNSIKYRDGIGSFGFYGGALETCEVWGNFIFDQLTDKLEIWTGDNLRGSVHTKYLPTGHQDFLNAVKFKALEMQLAALQEEVANMKLKATTTPSPAQPQPPQNADSGSQGATGTPEATSEQQPPKADSSSGQGGTATAQPTTPVAPAPTTPAPVTPANPPANSDQAQSQPAAKPETSIKFTFDGVAATAAEAVGSDGSAKLKTLNNSIKSGEPEGWVGAFGEVDGHKVMYASAAGTDKGVRYIESDGIGSDGSSDSAIIVPIKISATSSNGGAFAAVVLNGRNIVNSGLLVTDADGGFKLRPVDGTTINGQPISAGKIYEYDKWHVAVITVKSGDERRFGKVRFGLNHAGNSGRGVTIGAGIEFVQGDISKAAEKAATLMTEYGIS
;
A
#
# COMPACT_ATOMS: atom_id res chain seq x y z
N MET A 1 1.29 -25.23 76.94
CA MET A 1 1.15 -24.75 75.54
C MET A 1 -0.08 -25.37 74.85
N ASP A 2 -0.71 -26.35 75.51
CA ASP A 2 -1.41 -27.45 74.84
C ASP A 2 -2.91 -27.21 74.63
N GLN A 3 -3.55 -26.35 75.44
CA GLN A 3 -4.97 -26.03 75.27
C GLN A 3 -5.27 -25.24 73.97
N ALA A 4 -4.31 -24.49 73.43
CA ALA A 4 -4.47 -23.79 72.15
C ALA A 4 -4.45 -24.73 70.94
N VAL A 5 -3.68 -25.83 71.01
CA VAL A 5 -3.51 -26.79 69.90
C VAL A 5 -4.80 -27.60 69.68
N VAL A 6 -5.49 -27.97 70.75
CA VAL A 6 -6.73 -28.76 70.71
C VAL A 6 -7.85 -28.01 69.98
N ALA A 7 -8.02 -26.70 70.23
CA ALA A 7 -9.06 -25.87 69.61
C ALA A 7 -8.88 -25.68 68.09
N ILE A 8 -7.64 -25.69 67.61
CA ILE A 8 -7.32 -25.57 66.17
C ILE A 8 -7.58 -26.90 65.44
N ALA A 9 -7.41 -28.04 66.13
CA ALA A 9 -7.70 -29.35 65.55
C ALA A 9 -9.21 -29.60 65.35
N THR A 10 -10.08 -29.07 66.22
CA THR A 10 -11.54 -29.27 66.12
C THR A 10 -12.12 -28.55 64.90
N THR A 11 -11.77 -27.27 64.71
CA THR A 11 -12.29 -26.44 63.62
C THR A 11 -11.87 -26.93 62.24
N ALA A 12 -10.68 -27.51 62.10
CA ALA A 12 -10.23 -28.13 60.85
C ALA A 12 -11.05 -29.36 60.43
N ALA A 13 -11.56 -30.13 61.40
CA ALA A 13 -12.42 -31.29 61.14
C ALA A 13 -13.86 -30.87 60.74
N GLU A 14 -14.39 -29.82 61.37
CA GLU A 14 -15.70 -29.26 61.03
C GLU A 14 -15.71 -28.54 59.67
N ALA A 15 -14.64 -27.79 59.36
CA ALA A 15 -14.45 -27.20 58.04
C ALA A 15 -14.45 -28.26 56.92
N LYS A 16 -13.83 -29.42 57.13
CA LYS A 16 -13.87 -30.56 56.19
C LYS A 16 -15.26 -31.18 56.03
N LYS A 17 -16.16 -31.07 57.03
CA LYS A 17 -17.57 -31.47 56.89
C LYS A 17 -18.40 -30.46 56.11
N LEU A 18 -18.17 -29.16 56.31
CA LEU A 18 -18.84 -28.09 55.57
C LEU A 18 -18.42 -28.05 54.08
N ALA A 19 -17.15 -28.32 53.79
CA ALA A 19 -16.62 -28.36 52.41
C ALA A 19 -17.15 -29.54 51.56
N ALA A 20 -17.92 -30.47 52.13
CA ALA A 20 -18.45 -31.64 51.44
C ALA A 20 -19.88 -31.44 50.86
N ILE A 21 -20.51 -30.29 51.10
CA ILE A 21 -21.89 -30.00 50.64
C ILE A 21 -21.82 -29.03 49.46
N GLY A 22 -22.08 -29.52 48.25
CA GLY A 22 -22.17 -28.68 47.05
C GLY A 22 -23.45 -27.83 47.03
N PRO A 23 -23.43 -26.64 46.39
CA PRO A 23 -24.64 -25.87 46.12
C PRO A 23 -25.56 -26.63 45.16
N THR A 24 -26.87 -26.40 45.29
CA THR A 24 -27.90 -26.98 44.41
C THR A 24 -28.82 -25.88 43.89
N VAL A 25 -29.50 -26.12 42.77
CA VAL A 25 -30.50 -25.19 42.20
C VAL A 25 -31.83 -25.94 42.12
N ASN A 26 -32.92 -25.32 42.59
CA ASN A 26 -34.25 -25.92 42.47
C ASN A 26 -34.96 -25.48 41.17
N GLU A 27 -36.13 -26.07 40.89
CA GLU A 27 -36.91 -25.85 39.66
C GLU A 27 -37.42 -24.41 39.51
N GLU A 28 -37.40 -23.61 40.59
CA GLU A 28 -37.75 -22.18 40.62
C GLU A 28 -36.55 -21.28 40.24
N GLY A 29 -35.38 -21.86 39.97
CA GLY A 29 -34.13 -21.13 39.73
C GLY A 29 -33.45 -20.62 41.00
N HIS A 30 -33.88 -21.04 42.20
CA HIS A 30 -33.24 -20.61 43.44
C HIS A 30 -31.95 -21.38 43.69
N LEU A 31 -30.84 -20.65 43.84
CA LEU A 31 -29.56 -21.20 44.29
C LEU A 31 -29.63 -21.45 45.80
N LEU A 32 -29.52 -22.72 46.19
CA LEU A 32 -29.63 -23.21 47.55
C LEU A 32 -28.27 -23.68 48.08
N PHE A 33 -27.95 -23.26 49.30
CA PHE A 33 -26.85 -23.82 50.09
C PHE A 33 -27.36 -24.22 51.47
N ASN A 34 -27.15 -25.49 51.84
CA ASN A 34 -27.71 -26.10 53.05
C ASN A 34 -29.21 -25.77 53.29
N GLY A 35 -30.03 -25.92 52.24
CA GLY A 35 -31.47 -25.68 52.28
C GLY A 35 -31.91 -24.20 52.33
N LYS A 36 -31.00 -23.23 52.42
CA LYS A 36 -31.34 -21.80 52.38
C LYS A 36 -31.08 -21.19 50.99
N LYS A 37 -32.03 -20.37 50.54
CA LYS A 37 -31.91 -19.55 49.32
C LYS A 37 -30.83 -18.49 49.50
N LEU A 38 -29.83 -18.53 48.63
CA LEU A 38 -28.79 -17.50 48.49
C LEU A 38 -29.16 -16.46 47.43
N ALA A 39 -29.69 -16.91 46.29
CA ALA A 39 -30.02 -16.05 45.14
C ALA A 39 -31.17 -16.64 44.31
N THR A 40 -31.78 -15.83 43.45
CA THR A 40 -32.58 -16.30 42.30
C THR A 40 -31.70 -16.18 41.06
N LEU A 41 -31.56 -17.25 40.28
CA LEU A 41 -30.85 -17.24 39.00
C LEU A 41 -31.85 -16.96 37.88
N ILE A 42 -31.50 -16.04 36.98
CA ILE A 42 -32.26 -15.81 35.74
C ILE A 42 -31.99 -16.99 34.81
N THR A 43 -33.04 -17.74 34.45
CA THR A 43 -32.93 -18.89 33.55
C THR A 43 -33.12 -18.44 32.09
N PRO A 44 -32.73 -19.25 31.08
CA PRO A 44 -32.82 -18.84 29.68
C PRO A 44 -34.25 -18.46 29.20
N SER A 45 -35.30 -18.93 29.89
CA SER A 45 -36.69 -18.62 29.57
C SER A 45 -37.13 -17.20 29.96
N THR A 46 -36.57 -16.61 31.04
CA THR A 46 -36.88 -15.23 31.42
C THR A 46 -36.06 -14.21 30.63
N LEU A 47 -34.89 -14.59 30.11
CA LEU A 47 -34.07 -13.72 29.26
C LEU A 47 -34.78 -13.38 27.94
N SER A 48 -35.46 -14.34 27.31
CA SER A 48 -36.15 -14.12 26.02
C SER A 48 -37.37 -13.21 26.14
N ALA A 49 -38.08 -13.22 27.27
CA ALA A 49 -39.21 -12.33 27.52
C ALA A 49 -38.77 -10.85 27.62
N ASN A 50 -37.71 -10.58 28.37
CA ASN A 50 -37.25 -9.20 28.62
C ASN A 50 -36.71 -8.53 27.35
N VAL A 51 -36.02 -9.28 26.47
CA VAL A 51 -35.49 -8.75 25.20
C VAL A 51 -36.60 -8.27 24.26
N VAL A 52 -37.76 -8.93 24.25
CA VAL A 52 -38.92 -8.52 23.43
C VAL A 52 -39.55 -7.22 23.95
N GLN A 53 -39.45 -6.92 25.25
CA GLN A 53 -40.06 -5.75 25.87
C GLN A 53 -39.17 -4.48 25.83
N ALA A 54 -37.88 -4.60 25.54
CA ALA A 54 -36.90 -3.52 25.65
C ALA A 54 -36.79 -2.57 24.43
N LEU A 55 -37.35 -2.93 23.27
CA LEU A 55 -37.15 -2.26 21.97
C LEU A 55 -38.06 -1.03 21.73
N GLY A 56 -38.44 -0.26 22.76
CA GLY A 56 -39.65 0.60 22.69
C GLY A 56 -39.68 2.01 23.28
N SER A 57 -38.66 2.53 23.98
CA SER A 57 -38.75 3.87 24.62
C SER A 57 -37.41 4.51 24.99
N ASP A 58 -37.34 5.85 25.01
CA ASP A 58 -36.10 6.59 25.34
C ASP A 58 -35.67 6.48 26.82
N ASP A 59 -36.60 6.17 27.73
CA ASP A 59 -36.29 5.84 29.14
C ASP A 59 -35.31 4.66 29.27
N THR A 60 -35.23 3.80 28.25
CA THR A 60 -34.30 2.67 28.17
C THR A 60 -32.83 3.11 28.24
N ALA A 61 -32.46 4.31 27.75
CA ALA A 61 -31.08 4.77 27.84
C ALA A 61 -30.68 5.10 29.29
N SER A 62 -31.50 5.91 29.98
CA SER A 62 -31.29 6.25 31.40
C SER A 62 -31.35 5.02 32.29
N ARG A 63 -32.29 4.11 32.02
CA ARG A 63 -32.40 2.85 32.77
C ARG A 63 -31.28 1.88 32.47
N LEU A 64 -30.79 1.75 31.24
CA LEU A 64 -29.58 0.96 30.98
C LEU A 64 -28.36 1.55 31.68
N TYR A 65 -28.18 2.87 31.71
CA TYR A 65 -27.11 3.49 32.49
C TYR A 65 -27.28 3.26 34.00
N GLN A 66 -28.50 3.25 34.52
CA GLN A 66 -28.75 3.05 35.95
C GLN A 66 -28.64 1.56 36.33
N GLU A 67 -29.19 0.65 35.54
CA GLU A 67 -29.05 -0.81 35.70
C GLU A 67 -27.60 -1.27 35.45
N GLN A 68 -26.85 -0.62 34.55
CA GLN A 68 -25.41 -0.83 34.37
C GLN A 68 -24.60 -0.22 35.52
N SER A 69 -24.93 0.98 36.02
CA SER A 69 -24.26 1.56 37.19
C SER A 69 -24.55 0.77 38.47
N GLU A 70 -25.75 0.22 38.62
CA GLU A 70 -26.10 -0.72 39.69
C GLU A 70 -25.45 -2.09 39.49
N PHE A 71 -25.32 -2.59 38.26
CA PHE A 71 -24.54 -3.80 37.96
C PHE A 71 -23.05 -3.60 38.25
N GLU A 72 -22.45 -2.49 37.85
CA GLU A 72 -21.08 -2.11 38.15
C GLU A 72 -20.88 -1.88 39.66
N THR A 73 -21.85 -1.28 40.35
CA THR A 73 -21.83 -1.12 41.82
C THR A 73 -22.01 -2.47 42.53
N GLN A 74 -22.87 -3.36 42.04
CA GLN A 74 -23.01 -4.73 42.54
C GLN A 74 -21.78 -5.57 42.23
N GLN A 75 -21.13 -5.36 41.08
CA GLN A 75 -19.89 -6.03 40.68
C GLN A 75 -18.69 -5.46 41.44
N VAL A 76 -18.66 -4.17 41.78
CA VAL A 76 -17.68 -3.57 42.71
C VAL A 76 -17.92 -4.07 44.13
N ASN A 77 -19.16 -4.16 44.61
CA ASN A 77 -19.46 -4.71 45.93
C ASN A 77 -19.19 -6.22 46.00
N ALA A 78 -19.46 -6.97 44.94
CA ALA A 78 -19.09 -8.37 44.80
C ALA A 78 -17.57 -8.53 44.73
N ASN A 79 -16.87 -7.76 43.88
CA ASN A 79 -15.40 -7.77 43.80
C ASN A 79 -14.74 -7.29 45.11
N THR A 80 -15.39 -6.41 45.88
CA THR A 80 -14.91 -5.97 47.21
C THR A 80 -15.09 -7.08 48.24
N ARG A 81 -16.23 -7.78 48.22
CA ARG A 81 -16.50 -8.96 49.05
C ARG A 81 -15.57 -10.13 48.69
N ILE A 82 -15.37 -10.37 47.40
CA ILE A 82 -14.43 -11.35 46.84
C ILE A 82 -12.98 -10.94 47.16
N ALA A 83 -12.61 -9.65 47.16
CA ALA A 83 -11.27 -9.23 47.59
C ALA A 83 -11.04 -9.39 49.11
N LEU A 84 -12.11 -9.26 49.91
CA LEU A 84 -12.10 -9.59 51.34
C LEU A 84 -12.06 -11.11 51.60
N GLU A 85 -12.62 -11.93 50.71
CA GLU A 85 -12.71 -13.39 50.84
C GLU A 85 -11.54 -14.15 50.15
N ASN A 86 -10.93 -13.61 49.08
CA ASN A 86 -9.85 -14.24 48.30
C ASN A 86 -8.43 -13.78 48.69
N GLY A 87 -8.30 -12.70 49.47
CA GLY A 87 -7.03 -12.16 49.93
C GLY A 87 -6.32 -11.23 48.94
N VAL A 88 -5.83 -10.10 49.46
CA VAL A 88 -5.00 -9.14 48.72
C VAL A 88 -3.51 -9.43 48.99
N TYR A 89 -2.80 -9.83 47.94
CA TYR A 89 -1.38 -10.20 48.00
C TYR A 89 -0.51 -9.02 47.58
N TYR A 90 0.37 -8.59 48.49
CA TYR A 90 1.23 -7.42 48.28
C TYR A 90 2.64 -7.84 47.94
N ILE A 91 3.19 -7.37 46.81
CA ILE A 91 4.53 -7.75 46.34
C ILE A 91 5.66 -7.31 47.30
N GLU A 92 5.42 -6.33 48.17
CA GLU A 92 6.36 -6.00 49.25
C GLU A 92 6.55 -7.14 50.25
N ASP A 93 5.59 -8.06 50.40
CA ASP A 93 5.65 -9.09 51.44
C ASP A 93 6.53 -10.30 51.10
N ALA A 94 7.01 -10.37 49.87
CA ALA A 94 8.16 -11.20 49.49
C ALA A 94 9.49 -10.73 50.11
N LEU A 95 9.58 -9.47 50.56
CA LEU A 95 10.86 -8.83 50.89
C LEU A 95 11.20 -8.87 52.40
N PRO A 96 12.45 -9.21 52.77
CA PRO A 96 13.03 -8.95 54.09
C PRO A 96 12.91 -7.48 54.52
N ALA A 97 12.93 -7.22 55.82
CA ALA A 97 12.59 -5.92 56.40
C ALA A 97 13.46 -4.74 55.88
N ASP A 98 14.75 -4.98 55.61
CA ASP A 98 15.68 -3.97 55.09
C ASP A 98 15.35 -3.57 53.64
N LEU A 99 15.18 -4.56 52.75
CA LEU A 99 14.81 -4.35 51.35
C LEU A 99 13.40 -3.78 51.24
N LYS A 100 12.46 -4.29 52.06
CA LYS A 100 11.09 -3.77 52.17
C LYS A 100 11.09 -2.29 52.58
N ASN A 101 11.94 -1.91 53.54
CA ASN A 101 12.07 -0.52 53.95
C ASN A 101 12.61 0.36 52.81
N LYS A 102 13.73 -0.04 52.17
CA LYS A 102 14.33 0.70 51.04
C LYS A 102 13.34 0.91 49.87
N VAL A 103 12.56 -0.12 49.51
CA VAL A 103 11.52 -0.01 48.49
C VAL A 103 10.46 1.01 48.90
N ARG A 104 9.91 0.92 50.12
CA ARG A 104 8.82 1.78 50.59
C ARG A 104 9.25 3.22 50.87
N THR A 105 10.51 3.47 51.25
CA THR A 105 11.09 4.82 51.36
C THR A 105 11.58 5.39 50.03
N ARG A 106 11.31 4.71 48.91
CA ARG A 106 11.74 5.06 47.54
C ARG A 106 13.26 5.19 47.39
N TRP A 107 14.06 4.56 48.25
CA TRP A 107 15.53 4.71 48.26
C TRP A 107 16.19 4.38 46.91
N TYR A 108 15.66 3.37 46.20
CA TYR A 108 16.13 2.96 44.87
C TYR A 108 15.80 3.94 43.74
N GLU A 109 15.09 5.05 44.00
CA GLU A 109 14.83 6.10 43.01
C GLU A 109 16.13 6.76 42.50
N THR A 110 17.08 6.98 43.42
CA THR A 110 18.40 7.56 43.12
C THR A 110 19.58 6.62 43.41
N ASN A 111 19.38 5.54 44.17
CA ASN A 111 20.46 4.62 44.57
C ASN A 111 20.41 3.30 43.78
N GLU A 112 21.43 3.04 42.97
CA GLU A 112 21.58 1.80 42.21
C GLU A 112 22.31 0.71 43.01
N ARG A 113 21.73 -0.49 43.05
CA ARG A 113 22.30 -1.69 43.67
C ARG A 113 21.87 -2.94 42.86
N PRO A 114 22.53 -3.24 41.72
CA PRO A 114 22.12 -4.33 40.82
C PRO A 114 22.01 -5.70 41.50
N GLU A 115 22.85 -5.97 42.48
CA GLU A 115 22.84 -7.17 43.32
C GLU A 115 21.62 -7.24 44.26
N GLU A 116 21.17 -6.10 44.80
CA GLU A 116 19.91 -6.03 45.55
C GLU A 116 18.71 -6.10 44.62
N ALA A 117 18.79 -5.52 43.41
CA ALA A 117 17.74 -5.57 42.40
C ALA A 117 17.45 -7.01 41.95
N LEU A 118 18.49 -7.82 41.67
CA LEU A 118 18.34 -9.23 41.33
C LEU A 118 17.72 -10.02 42.49
N LYS A 119 18.16 -9.76 43.73
CA LYS A 119 17.62 -10.40 44.93
C LYS A 119 16.15 -10.05 45.17
N ILE A 120 15.76 -8.78 44.99
CA ILE A 120 14.37 -8.30 45.06
C ILE A 120 13.51 -8.99 43.99
N VAL A 121 14.00 -9.06 42.75
CA VAL A 121 13.35 -9.78 41.63
C VAL A 121 13.14 -11.26 41.96
N GLN A 122 14.18 -11.97 42.41
CA GLN A 122 14.10 -13.39 42.73
C GLN A 122 13.15 -13.69 43.90
N LEU A 123 13.12 -12.83 44.92
CA LEU A 123 12.19 -12.94 46.04
C LEU A 123 10.73 -12.72 45.60
N ILE A 124 10.46 -11.67 44.82
CA ILE A 124 9.12 -11.37 44.31
C ILE A 124 8.67 -12.48 43.34
N GLN A 125 9.54 -12.99 42.48
CA GLN A 125 9.22 -14.12 41.59
C GLN A 125 8.86 -15.37 42.41
N ALA A 126 9.67 -15.75 43.39
CA ALA A 126 9.41 -16.91 44.25
C ALA A 126 8.22 -16.75 45.22
N PHE A 127 7.59 -15.56 45.25
CA PHE A 127 6.30 -15.28 45.86
C PHE A 127 5.17 -15.39 44.83
N LEU A 128 5.31 -14.75 43.66
CA LEU A 128 4.38 -14.83 42.52
C LEU A 128 4.14 -16.28 42.06
N ASP A 129 5.21 -17.09 41.98
CA ASP A 129 5.15 -18.53 41.61
C ASP A 129 4.29 -19.38 42.58
N LYS A 130 3.94 -18.86 43.76
CA LYS A 130 3.19 -19.55 44.82
C LYS A 130 1.78 -19.01 45.03
N LEU A 131 1.37 -17.98 44.30
CA LEU A 131 0.03 -17.41 44.43
C LEU A 131 -1.01 -18.35 43.82
N PRO A 132 -2.18 -18.55 44.46
CA PRO A 132 -3.28 -19.26 43.84
C PRO A 132 -3.94 -18.40 42.74
N SER A 133 -4.83 -19.01 41.98
CA SER A 133 -5.69 -18.35 40.99
C SER A 133 -6.78 -17.50 41.65
N ASN A 134 -7.39 -16.59 40.87
CA ASN A 134 -8.48 -15.71 41.30
C ASN A 134 -8.13 -14.74 42.46
N VAL A 135 -6.87 -14.31 42.58
CA VAL A 135 -6.42 -13.38 43.65
C VAL A 135 -6.26 -11.93 43.18
N TYR A 136 -6.26 -10.99 44.12
CA TYR A 136 -5.90 -9.60 43.87
C TYR A 136 -4.43 -9.35 44.26
N ILE A 137 -3.61 -8.92 43.30
CA ILE A 137 -2.17 -8.71 43.45
C ILE A 137 -1.90 -7.20 43.38
N SER A 138 -1.24 -6.66 44.40
CA SER A 138 -1.12 -5.21 44.61
C SER A 138 0.28 -4.80 45.10
N SER A 139 0.50 -3.49 45.14
CA SER A 139 1.58 -2.85 45.91
C SER A 139 1.01 -1.88 46.94
N ARG A 140 1.67 -1.76 48.10
CA ARG A 140 1.42 -0.71 49.11
C ARG A 140 2.13 0.61 48.81
N GLY A 141 2.89 0.66 47.72
CA GLY A 141 3.62 1.82 47.24
C GLY A 141 5.11 1.79 47.59
N GLY A 142 5.94 2.19 46.62
CA GLY A 142 7.39 2.19 46.72
C GLY A 142 8.07 2.23 45.35
N VAL A 143 9.40 2.16 45.34
CA VAL A 143 10.23 2.02 44.15
C VAL A 143 10.95 0.68 44.18
N PHE A 144 10.62 -0.18 43.22
CA PHE A 144 11.19 -1.50 43.02
C PHE A 144 12.28 -1.44 41.95
N PRO A 145 13.56 -1.68 42.28
CA PRO A 145 14.60 -1.89 41.29
C PRO A 145 14.38 -3.27 40.64
N THR A 146 14.53 -3.34 39.32
CA THR A 146 14.25 -4.53 38.52
C THR A 146 15.37 -4.77 37.52
N THR A 147 15.75 -6.03 37.34
CA THR A 147 16.80 -6.48 36.41
C THR A 147 16.45 -7.88 35.93
N LYS A 148 17.07 -8.38 34.86
CA LYS A 148 16.77 -9.70 34.30
C LYS A 148 16.89 -10.80 35.35
N ASN A 149 15.87 -11.67 35.43
CA ASN A 149 15.81 -12.76 36.40
C ASN A 149 16.69 -13.95 35.95
N LYS A 150 18.01 -13.77 35.98
CA LYS A 150 19.01 -14.72 35.48
C LYS A 150 18.85 -16.08 36.17
N GLY A 151 18.79 -17.15 35.38
CA GLY A 151 18.54 -18.52 35.84
C GLY A 151 17.08 -18.88 36.14
N TYR A 152 16.11 -17.96 36.02
CA TYR A 152 14.69 -18.33 36.20
C TYR A 152 14.17 -19.13 35.00
N ALA A 153 13.46 -20.24 35.29
CA ALA A 153 12.72 -21.05 34.33
C ALA A 153 13.44 -21.35 32.99
N PRO A 154 14.65 -21.96 33.00
CA PRO A 154 15.35 -22.30 31.76
C PRO A 154 14.63 -23.39 30.94
N ASP A 155 13.72 -24.15 31.59
CA ASP A 155 12.74 -25.04 30.95
C ASP A 155 11.84 -24.30 29.93
N PHE A 156 11.67 -22.99 30.11
CA PHE A 156 10.77 -22.13 29.34
C PHE A 156 11.51 -21.02 28.58
N TYR A 157 12.46 -20.34 29.22
CA TYR A 157 13.27 -19.24 28.64
C TYR A 157 14.62 -19.69 28.05
N GLY A 158 15.03 -20.94 28.28
CA GLY A 158 16.33 -21.46 27.87
C GLY A 158 17.44 -21.19 28.88
N GLU A 159 18.44 -22.06 28.88
CA GLU A 159 19.67 -21.91 29.68
C GLU A 159 20.54 -20.73 29.19
N ASP A 160 21.45 -20.30 30.06
CA ASP A 160 22.49 -19.34 29.71
C ASP A 160 23.67 -19.97 28.95
N ASN A 161 24.36 -19.17 28.12
CA ASN A 161 25.53 -19.58 27.32
C ASN A 161 25.28 -20.73 26.32
N ARG A 162 24.05 -20.90 25.83
CA ARG A 162 23.71 -21.86 24.78
C ARG A 162 24.32 -21.45 23.44
N THR A 163 24.82 -22.41 22.70
CA THR A 163 25.33 -22.22 21.34
C THR A 163 24.21 -22.42 20.31
N VAL A 164 24.03 -21.48 19.39
CA VAL A 164 23.18 -21.63 18.19
C VAL A 164 24.01 -21.35 16.95
N SER A 165 23.85 -22.15 15.90
CA SER A 165 24.55 -21.94 14.63
C SER A 165 23.56 -21.79 13.47
N ARG A 166 23.87 -20.92 12.51
CA ARG A 166 23.13 -20.77 11.25
C ARG A 166 24.06 -20.95 10.04
N GLY A 167 23.58 -21.70 9.05
CA GLY A 167 24.25 -21.86 7.76
C GLY A 167 23.86 -20.75 6.79
N VAL A 168 24.84 -20.16 6.12
CA VAL A 168 24.69 -19.16 5.06
C VAL A 168 25.57 -19.53 3.85
N LYS A 169 25.46 -18.78 2.75
CA LYS A 169 26.37 -18.90 1.60
C LYS A 169 27.13 -17.60 1.41
N LEU A 170 28.46 -17.69 1.27
CA LEU A 170 29.38 -16.56 1.05
C LEU A 170 30.20 -16.84 -0.21
N ASN A 171 30.12 -15.97 -1.23
CA ASN A 171 30.69 -16.23 -2.56
C ASN A 171 30.22 -17.58 -3.13
N GLY A 172 28.93 -17.91 -2.91
CA GLY A 172 28.31 -19.20 -3.23
C GLY A 172 28.68 -20.39 -2.33
N GLN A 173 29.77 -20.33 -1.56
CA GLN A 173 30.26 -21.43 -0.71
C GLN A 173 29.50 -21.52 0.63
N PRO A 174 29.26 -22.72 1.19
CA PRO A 174 28.61 -22.86 2.49
C PRO A 174 29.51 -22.35 3.63
N HIS A 175 28.92 -21.61 4.56
CA HIS A 175 29.60 -21.07 5.73
C HIS A 175 28.67 -21.13 6.94
N THR A 176 29.19 -21.42 8.13
CA THR A 176 28.41 -21.55 9.36
C THR A 176 28.87 -20.51 10.37
N ILE A 177 27.94 -19.66 10.84
CA ILE A 177 28.18 -18.74 11.94
C ILE A 177 27.55 -19.30 13.21
N THR A 178 28.23 -19.04 14.33
CA THR A 178 27.90 -19.56 15.66
C THR A 178 27.75 -18.38 16.63
N MET A 179 26.70 -18.43 17.44
CA MET A 179 26.21 -17.32 18.28
C MET A 179 25.93 -17.83 19.70
N THR A 180 26.17 -16.98 20.69
CA THR A 180 25.89 -17.28 22.11
C THR A 180 24.56 -16.70 22.54
N LEU A 181 23.67 -17.55 23.05
CA LEU A 181 22.37 -17.19 23.61
C LEU A 181 22.34 -17.42 25.12
N HIS A 182 21.91 -16.40 25.83
CA HIS A 182 21.40 -16.47 27.19
C HIS A 182 19.94 -16.96 27.22
N GLY A 183 19.37 -17.09 28.41
CA GLY A 183 17.93 -17.24 28.56
C GLY A 183 17.15 -15.99 28.14
N GLY A 184 15.87 -16.13 27.81
CA GLY A 184 14.97 -15.02 27.42
C GLY A 184 14.18 -14.37 28.56
N GLN A 185 14.62 -14.49 29.83
CA GLN A 185 13.86 -14.06 31.01
C GLN A 185 13.62 -12.54 31.05
N SER A 186 12.40 -12.13 31.44
CA SER A 186 12.07 -10.78 31.89
C SER A 186 12.66 -10.47 33.28
N CYS A 187 12.36 -9.30 33.83
CA CYS A 187 12.52 -9.04 35.26
C CYS A 187 11.55 -9.87 36.11
N LEU A 188 10.25 -9.87 35.78
CA LEU A 188 9.22 -10.64 36.47
C LEU A 188 8.32 -11.37 35.46
N SER A 189 7.89 -12.58 35.82
CA SER A 189 7.16 -13.50 34.94
C SER A 189 5.93 -14.06 35.62
N LEU A 190 4.76 -13.70 35.13
CA LEU A 190 3.45 -14.13 35.57
C LEU A 190 3.03 -15.32 34.67
N ARG A 191 3.56 -16.51 34.99
CA ARG A 191 3.30 -17.76 34.26
C ARG A 191 2.04 -18.43 34.78
N ARG A 192 1.17 -18.93 33.90
CA ARG A 192 -0.04 -19.72 34.25
C ARG A 192 -0.96 -19.02 35.26
N PHE A 193 -0.98 -17.69 35.24
CA PHE A 193 -1.90 -16.91 36.06
C PHE A 193 -3.32 -17.05 35.49
N MET A 194 -4.28 -17.35 36.36
CA MET A 194 -5.66 -17.61 35.97
C MET A 194 -6.59 -16.70 36.79
N PHE A 195 -7.37 -15.87 36.08
CA PHE A 195 -8.38 -14.97 36.65
C PHE A 195 -7.84 -13.99 37.72
N ASN A 196 -6.53 -13.71 37.73
CA ASN A 196 -5.91 -12.83 38.71
C ASN A 196 -6.14 -11.35 38.33
N THR A 197 -6.40 -10.52 39.35
CA THR A 197 -6.47 -9.06 39.22
C THR A 197 -5.16 -8.43 39.69
N ILE A 198 -4.62 -7.48 38.94
CA ILE A 198 -3.31 -6.86 39.17
C ILE A 198 -3.46 -5.33 39.20
N ASP A 199 -3.09 -4.72 40.33
CA ASP A 199 -3.11 -3.27 40.54
C ASP A 199 -1.78 -2.80 41.14
N PHE A 200 -0.92 -2.31 40.26
CA PHE A 200 0.35 -1.71 40.62
C PHE A 200 0.32 -0.18 40.54
N SER A 201 -0.85 0.47 40.59
CA SER A 201 -1.01 1.94 40.52
C SER A 201 -0.07 2.73 41.44
N LYS A 202 0.22 2.18 42.63
CA LYS A 202 1.09 2.78 43.66
C LYS A 202 2.57 2.43 43.50
N ALA A 203 2.91 1.43 42.68
CA ALA A 203 4.28 0.96 42.48
C ALA A 203 4.99 1.74 41.37
N TRP A 204 6.29 1.92 41.58
CA TRP A 204 7.25 2.35 40.57
C TRP A 204 8.23 1.22 40.31
N PHE A 205 8.46 0.87 39.05
CA PHE A 205 9.45 -0.14 38.64
C PHE A 205 10.55 0.54 37.83
N ILE A 206 11.80 0.41 38.26
CA ILE A 206 12.97 0.95 37.56
C ILE A 206 13.79 -0.22 37.02
N VAL A 207 13.96 -0.28 35.70
CA VAL A 207 14.78 -1.30 35.04
C VAL A 207 16.23 -0.85 35.02
N GLU A 208 17.11 -1.58 35.70
CA GLU A 208 18.52 -1.20 35.86
C GLU A 208 19.33 -1.31 34.55
N GLU A 209 18.96 -2.23 33.66
CA GLU A 209 19.62 -2.49 32.38
C GLU A 209 18.66 -2.27 31.19
N MET A 210 19.08 -1.51 30.17
CA MET A 210 18.27 -1.26 28.97
C MET A 210 18.13 -2.54 28.12
N GLY A 211 17.01 -2.71 27.42
CA GLY A 211 16.77 -3.90 26.59
C GLY A 211 16.07 -5.06 27.30
N GLN A 212 15.56 -4.86 28.51
CA GLN A 212 14.77 -5.86 29.26
C GLN A 212 13.27 -5.50 29.34
N ASP A 213 12.45 -6.54 29.32
CA ASP A 213 11.02 -6.55 29.62
C ASP A 213 10.79 -6.63 31.12
N VAL A 214 9.93 -5.78 31.67
CA VAL A 214 9.67 -5.79 33.13
C VAL A 214 8.74 -6.93 33.49
N PHE A 215 7.60 -7.02 32.81
CA PHE A 215 6.58 -8.03 33.05
C PHE A 215 6.32 -8.88 31.82
N HIS A 216 6.41 -10.20 31.99
CA HIS A 216 5.78 -11.17 31.10
C HIS A 216 4.48 -11.65 31.74
N LEU A 217 3.35 -11.58 31.03
CA LEU A 217 2.14 -12.34 31.36
C LEU A 217 1.98 -13.44 30.31
N CYS A 218 2.17 -14.69 30.70
CA CYS A 218 2.44 -15.75 29.72
C CYS A 218 2.22 -17.19 30.21
N ASP A 219 2.67 -18.17 29.41
CA ASP A 219 2.57 -19.61 29.68
C ASP A 219 1.12 -20.03 29.98
N TRP A 220 0.26 -19.88 28.97
CA TRP A 220 -1.15 -20.26 28.98
C TRP A 220 -2.03 -19.55 30.03
N SER A 221 -1.67 -18.32 30.42
CA SER A 221 -2.44 -17.51 31.39
C SER A 221 -3.80 -17.06 30.83
N GLU A 222 -4.90 -17.28 31.55
CA GLU A 222 -6.26 -16.95 31.10
C GLU A 222 -7.01 -15.99 32.06
N GLY A 223 -7.77 -15.04 31.49
CA GLY A 223 -8.80 -14.26 32.20
C GLY A 223 -8.29 -13.18 33.15
N ASN A 224 -7.01 -12.80 33.05
CA ASN A 224 -6.37 -11.88 33.98
C ASN A 224 -6.70 -10.41 33.66
N ARG A 225 -6.83 -9.60 34.72
CA ARG A 225 -7.20 -8.17 34.66
C ARG A 225 -6.10 -7.30 35.26
N ILE A 226 -5.41 -6.52 34.43
CA ILE A 226 -4.44 -5.51 34.87
C ILE A 226 -5.18 -4.16 34.96
N ILE A 227 -5.58 -3.76 36.17
CA ILE A 227 -6.22 -2.47 36.43
C ILE A 227 -5.20 -1.35 36.18
N HIS A 228 -3.98 -1.49 36.70
CA HIS A 228 -2.89 -0.57 36.41
C HIS A 228 -1.55 -1.32 36.39
N GLY A 229 -0.88 -1.33 35.24
CA GLY A 229 0.40 -2.02 35.00
C GLY A 229 1.64 -1.38 35.67
N GLY A 230 1.46 -0.57 36.71
CA GLY A 230 2.54 0.17 37.38
C GLY A 230 3.07 1.40 36.63
N ASN A 231 3.95 2.14 37.32
CA ASN A 231 4.71 3.27 36.78
C ASN A 231 6.11 2.78 36.41
N ILE A 232 6.36 2.49 35.13
CA ILE A 232 7.56 1.79 34.69
C ILE A 232 8.53 2.74 33.97
N ARG A 233 9.80 2.73 34.37
CA ARG A 233 10.90 3.54 33.81
C ARG A 233 12.15 2.68 33.61
N THR A 234 13.01 3.05 32.68
CA THR A 234 14.40 2.54 32.65
C THR A 234 15.33 3.46 33.45
N ARG A 235 16.37 2.90 34.08
CA ARG A 235 17.40 3.68 34.79
C ARG A 235 18.14 4.62 33.83
N ALA A 236 18.32 4.20 32.58
CA ALA A 236 18.85 5.04 31.51
C ALA A 236 17.97 6.29 31.27
N TYR A 237 16.64 6.14 31.19
CA TYR A 237 15.76 7.30 31.02
C TYR A 237 15.80 8.26 32.22
N LEU A 238 15.90 7.75 33.45
CA LEU A 238 16.03 8.58 34.65
C LEU A 238 17.38 9.31 34.74
N LYS A 239 18.47 8.68 34.30
CA LYS A 239 19.82 9.30 34.28
C LYS A 239 19.98 10.36 33.20
N TYR A 240 19.45 10.12 32.01
CA TYR A 240 19.88 10.82 30.80
C TYR A 240 18.74 11.59 30.10
N GLY A 241 17.48 11.35 30.47
CA GLY A 241 16.31 12.03 29.88
C GLY A 241 16.08 11.70 28.40
N TYR A 242 15.18 12.44 27.75
CA TYR A 242 14.95 12.36 26.30
C TYR A 242 15.51 13.62 25.64
N VAL A 243 16.83 13.64 25.48
CA VAL A 243 17.61 14.82 25.06
C VAL A 243 18.09 14.65 23.62
N ARG A 244 18.08 15.77 22.87
CA ARG A 244 18.64 15.91 21.52
C ARG A 244 20.10 16.36 21.56
N GLY A 245 20.91 15.94 20.58
CA GLY A 245 22.25 16.47 20.29
C GLY A 245 23.37 15.44 20.40
N ALA A 246 24.48 15.69 19.69
CA ALA A 246 25.59 14.76 19.47
C ALA A 246 26.53 14.57 20.69
N ASP A 247 26.00 14.73 21.90
CA ASP A 247 26.68 14.53 23.18
C ASP A 247 26.38 13.09 23.63
N LEU A 248 27.15 12.13 23.09
CA LEU A 248 26.88 10.69 23.16
C LEU A 248 26.70 10.17 24.60
N ASP A 249 27.42 10.77 25.55
CA ASP A 249 27.32 10.50 26.98
C ASP A 249 25.91 10.79 27.56
N LYS A 250 25.09 11.59 26.87
CA LYS A 250 23.78 12.08 27.33
C LYS A 250 22.59 11.52 26.52
N MET A 251 22.80 10.86 25.39
CA MET A 251 21.71 10.38 24.51
C MET A 251 21.08 9.06 25.00
N LEU A 252 19.78 9.05 25.33
CA LEU A 252 19.06 7.85 25.82
C LEU A 252 19.27 6.60 24.95
N PHE A 253 19.11 6.76 23.64
CA PHE A 253 19.24 5.72 22.63
C PHE A 253 20.58 5.85 21.89
N ARG A 254 20.96 4.82 21.13
CA ARG A 254 22.15 4.85 20.27
C ARG A 254 22.05 6.01 19.27
N PRO A 255 23.15 6.73 18.99
CA PRO A 255 23.17 7.67 17.87
C PRO A 255 22.85 6.94 16.56
N ILE A 256 22.22 7.65 15.64
CA ILE A 256 21.99 7.17 14.28
C ILE A 256 23.29 7.35 13.49
N ASP A 257 23.76 6.28 12.83
CA ASP A 257 25.02 6.27 12.09
C ASP A 257 25.14 7.42 11.07
N GLY A 258 26.36 7.91 10.87
CA GLY A 258 26.66 9.08 10.00
C GLY A 258 26.50 10.43 10.71
N TRP A 259 26.15 10.45 12.00
CA TRP A 259 26.22 11.63 12.85
C TRP A 259 27.66 12.06 13.15
N THR A 260 27.92 13.36 13.12
CA THR A 260 29.10 13.99 13.73
C THR A 260 28.68 15.19 14.56
N LYS A 261 29.54 15.63 15.49
CA LYS A 261 29.28 16.77 16.38
C LYS A 261 29.13 18.11 15.64
N GLU A 262 29.73 18.19 14.45
CA GLU A 262 29.76 19.36 13.57
C GLU A 262 28.54 19.42 12.64
N ARG A 263 27.89 18.27 12.34
CA ARG A 263 26.77 18.18 11.38
C ARG A 263 25.61 17.29 11.88
N PRO A 264 25.10 17.45 13.12
CA PRO A 264 24.10 16.54 13.69
C PRO A 264 22.81 16.43 12.86
N HIS A 265 22.36 17.49 12.19
CA HIS A 265 21.15 17.45 11.36
C HIS A 265 21.31 16.74 10.01
N ILE A 266 22.55 16.44 9.58
CA ILE A 266 22.90 15.87 8.25
C ILE A 266 23.44 14.44 8.42
N GLY A 267 22.69 13.61 9.15
CA GLY A 267 22.94 12.17 9.15
C GLY A 267 22.48 11.54 7.83
N THR A 268 23.40 10.93 7.08
CA THR A 268 23.06 9.98 6.00
C THR A 268 22.60 8.65 6.64
N GLY A 269 21.51 8.75 7.41
CA GLY A 269 21.24 7.99 8.62
C GLY A 269 21.09 6.48 8.46
N LEU A 270 22.20 5.77 8.68
CA LEU A 270 22.31 4.31 8.70
C LEU A 270 21.76 3.71 10.04
N GLY A 271 20.52 4.06 10.41
CA GLY A 271 19.93 3.80 11.75
C GLY A 271 19.64 2.34 12.15
N GLU A 272 19.25 2.13 13.42
CA GLU A 272 19.31 0.81 14.09
C GLU A 272 18.39 -0.24 13.45
N LYS A 273 17.26 0.16 12.85
CA LYS A 273 16.35 -0.74 12.13
C LYS A 273 16.62 -0.68 10.63
N GLY A 274 17.67 -1.36 10.17
CA GLY A 274 18.22 -1.25 8.82
C GLY A 274 18.23 -2.55 8.00
N VAL A 275 18.44 -2.34 6.69
CA VAL A 275 19.08 -3.29 5.76
C VAL A 275 20.53 -2.85 5.58
N SER A 276 21.40 -3.65 4.98
CA SER A 276 22.83 -3.31 4.76
C SER A 276 23.07 -1.97 4.04
N GLU A 277 22.15 -1.60 3.15
CA GLU A 277 22.15 -0.35 2.39
C GLU A 277 21.76 0.88 3.25
N GLY A 278 21.20 0.63 4.44
CA GLY A 278 20.40 1.59 5.18
C GLY A 278 20.54 1.51 6.70
N GLY A 279 21.52 0.77 7.22
CA GLY A 279 21.89 0.82 8.63
C GLY A 279 22.63 -0.39 9.13
N LEU A 280 22.74 -0.49 10.46
CA LEU A 280 22.83 -1.77 11.15
C LEU A 280 21.81 -2.74 10.52
N ASN A 281 22.28 -3.84 9.91
CA ASN A 281 21.40 -4.77 9.20
C ASN A 281 20.66 -5.69 10.18
N SER A 282 19.69 -5.13 10.89
CA SER A 282 18.83 -5.84 11.84
C SER A 282 17.55 -6.41 11.21
N THR A 283 17.34 -6.20 9.91
CA THR A 283 16.10 -6.59 9.19
C THR A 283 16.31 -7.72 8.17
N THR A 284 17.49 -7.83 7.54
CA THR A 284 17.73 -8.76 6.42
C THR A 284 18.97 -9.64 6.56
N TYR A 285 19.78 -9.43 7.61
CA TYR A 285 21.00 -10.21 7.86
C TYR A 285 20.62 -11.66 8.20
N PRO A 286 20.87 -12.65 7.31
CA PRO A 286 20.29 -14.00 7.44
C PRO A 286 20.79 -14.77 8.68
N ILE A 287 21.90 -14.30 9.22
CA ILE A 287 22.56 -14.80 10.44
C ILE A 287 21.74 -14.46 11.68
N VAL A 288 21.02 -13.32 11.70
CA VAL A 288 20.30 -12.82 12.87
C VAL A 288 18.97 -12.17 12.49
N ASP A 289 17.87 -12.90 12.66
CA ASP A 289 16.60 -12.25 12.94
C ASP A 289 16.55 -11.93 14.44
N ASN A 290 16.88 -10.69 14.78
CA ASN A 290 16.90 -10.20 16.15
C ASN A 290 15.52 -10.22 16.81
N ALA A 291 14.42 -10.19 16.04
CA ALA A 291 13.07 -10.09 16.60
C ALA A 291 12.64 -11.39 17.33
N CYS A 292 13.24 -12.54 16.96
CA CYS A 292 12.98 -13.83 17.60
C CYS A 292 13.71 -14.02 18.96
N TYR A 293 14.49 -13.04 19.43
CA TYR A 293 15.25 -13.10 20.68
C TYR A 293 14.74 -12.03 21.66
N LEU A 294 14.57 -12.39 22.93
CA LEU A 294 14.00 -11.54 23.98
C LEU A 294 15.09 -11.06 24.95
N ASN A 295 14.87 -9.95 25.66
CA ASN A 295 15.57 -9.66 26.91
C ASN A 295 17.12 -9.76 26.86
N ASN A 296 17.72 -9.10 25.87
CA ASN A 296 19.16 -9.16 25.60
C ASN A 296 19.71 -10.61 25.52
N SER A 297 18.91 -11.61 25.11
CA SER A 297 19.32 -13.01 25.15
C SER A 297 20.42 -13.33 24.14
N LEU A 298 20.42 -12.69 22.96
CA LEU A 298 21.51 -12.84 22.01
C LEU A 298 22.67 -11.89 22.37
N ILE A 299 23.88 -12.45 22.55
CA ILE A 299 25.10 -11.63 22.57
C ILE A 299 25.46 -11.24 21.15
N THR A 300 25.29 -9.95 20.86
CA THR A 300 25.63 -9.35 19.56
C THR A 300 27.07 -8.88 19.46
N GLU A 301 27.76 -8.71 20.60
CA GLU A 301 29.10 -8.10 20.74
C GLU A 301 30.26 -8.82 20.01
N TYR A 302 29.99 -9.96 19.36
CA TYR A 302 30.95 -10.69 18.53
C TYR A 302 30.56 -10.78 17.04
N ILE A 303 29.43 -10.16 16.64
CA ILE A 303 29.03 -10.03 15.24
C ILE A 303 29.92 -8.97 14.57
N THR A 304 30.52 -9.34 13.44
CA THR A 304 31.33 -8.44 12.60
C THR A 304 30.91 -8.56 11.14
N GLN A 305 31.35 -7.61 10.32
CA GLN A 305 31.29 -7.74 8.87
C GLN A 305 32.17 -8.92 8.39
N PHE A 306 31.72 -9.65 7.37
CA PHE A 306 32.53 -10.65 6.65
C PHE A 306 33.79 -10.04 6.01
N PRO A 307 34.90 -10.80 5.90
CA PRO A 307 36.09 -10.37 5.15
C PRO A 307 35.75 -9.93 3.72
N GLY A 308 36.31 -8.80 3.29
CA GLY A 308 36.15 -8.25 1.93
C GLY A 308 34.83 -7.52 1.66
N PHE A 309 33.88 -7.50 2.60
CA PHE A 309 32.65 -6.69 2.49
C PHE A 309 32.87 -5.27 3.00
N ASN A 310 33.75 -4.52 2.33
CA ASN A 310 33.91 -3.09 2.56
C ASN A 310 32.81 -2.29 1.84
N LYS A 311 32.79 -0.96 2.06
CA LYS A 311 31.86 0.01 1.44
C LYS A 311 31.74 -0.15 -0.07
N GLU A 312 32.86 -0.32 -0.77
CA GLU A 312 32.91 -0.46 -2.23
C GLU A 312 32.25 -1.77 -2.67
N LYS A 313 32.66 -2.90 -2.09
CA LYS A 313 32.06 -4.22 -2.38
C LYS A 313 30.56 -4.23 -2.08
N ILE A 314 30.12 -3.63 -0.96
CA ILE A 314 28.70 -3.52 -0.60
C ILE A 314 27.98 -2.65 -1.63
N PHE A 315 28.52 -1.49 -2.00
CA PHE A 315 27.92 -0.61 -3.02
C PHE A 315 27.82 -1.28 -4.39
N ASP A 316 28.76 -2.13 -4.78
CA ASP A 316 28.69 -2.90 -6.03
C ASP A 316 27.72 -4.09 -5.96
N LEU A 317 27.58 -4.75 -4.79
CA LEU A 317 26.51 -5.73 -4.56
C LEU A 317 25.11 -5.08 -4.61
N ILE A 318 24.97 -3.81 -4.21
CA ILE A 318 23.74 -3.03 -4.38
C ILE A 318 23.52 -2.70 -5.87
N ARG A 319 24.53 -2.14 -6.55
CA ARG A 319 24.46 -1.74 -7.97
C ARG A 319 24.19 -2.90 -8.93
N SER A 320 24.53 -4.13 -8.54
CA SER A 320 24.26 -5.37 -9.28
C SER A 320 23.01 -6.11 -8.83
N GLU A 321 22.23 -5.54 -7.89
CA GLU A 321 21.06 -6.15 -7.24
C GLU A 321 21.33 -7.54 -6.59
N SER A 322 22.59 -7.87 -6.33
CA SER A 322 23.01 -9.17 -5.82
C SER A 322 22.41 -9.48 -4.45
N GLY A 323 21.89 -10.69 -4.29
CA GLY A 323 21.34 -11.17 -3.01
C GLY A 323 22.39 -11.31 -1.91
N GLU A 324 23.69 -11.34 -2.25
CA GLU A 324 24.76 -11.38 -1.26
C GLU A 324 24.88 -10.08 -0.45
N ARG A 325 24.30 -8.94 -0.89
CA ARG A 325 24.33 -7.69 -0.11
C ARG A 325 23.74 -7.86 1.30
N TYR A 326 22.73 -8.73 1.45
CA TYR A 326 22.12 -9.04 2.75
C TYR A 326 23.08 -9.73 3.74
N LEU A 327 24.24 -10.24 3.28
CA LEU A 327 25.32 -10.73 4.12
C LEU A 327 26.17 -9.60 4.73
N SER A 328 25.92 -8.33 4.38
CA SER A 328 26.52 -7.23 5.11
C SER A 328 25.82 -7.01 6.45
N ALA A 329 26.62 -6.86 7.51
CA ALA A 329 26.17 -6.49 8.85
C ALA A 329 25.80 -5.00 8.95
N GLY A 330 26.15 -4.19 7.94
CA GLY A 330 25.90 -2.75 7.88
C GLY A 330 26.87 -1.94 8.75
N GLY A 331 26.33 -0.97 9.49
CA GLY A 331 27.09 -0.01 10.28
C GLY A 331 27.58 1.18 9.46
N HIS A 332 28.17 2.18 10.12
CA HIS A 332 28.85 3.26 9.42
C HIS A 332 30.18 2.77 8.84
N PHE A 333 30.57 3.35 7.71
CA PHE A 333 31.87 3.09 7.11
C PHE A 333 32.89 4.13 7.60
N ASP A 334 34.03 3.66 8.11
CA ASP A 334 35.16 4.51 8.49
C ASP A 334 35.83 5.19 7.27
N GLU A 335 36.92 5.93 7.51
CA GLU A 335 37.71 6.58 6.45
C GLU A 335 38.33 5.60 5.45
N ASN A 336 38.52 4.34 5.85
CA ASN A 336 39.03 3.24 5.02
C ASN A 336 37.91 2.50 4.26
N GLY A 337 36.64 2.81 4.55
CA GLY A 337 35.48 2.13 3.98
C GLY A 337 35.08 0.84 4.71
N GLU A 338 35.56 0.59 5.92
CA GLU A 338 35.28 -0.61 6.71
C GLU A 338 34.14 -0.37 7.70
N SER A 339 33.29 -1.39 7.92
CA SER A 339 32.16 -1.29 8.85
C SER A 339 32.59 -1.12 10.31
N ALA A 340 32.03 -0.12 10.97
CA ALA A 340 32.12 0.09 12.41
C ALA A 340 30.75 0.46 13.01
N PHE A 341 30.64 0.31 14.34
CA PHE A 341 29.39 0.40 15.11
C PHE A 341 29.62 1.16 16.42
N PRO A 342 28.69 2.04 16.87
CA PRO A 342 28.82 2.79 18.13
C PRO A 342 28.92 1.91 19.38
N GLN A 343 29.72 2.34 20.36
CA GLN A 343 30.00 1.65 21.63
C GLN A 343 29.54 2.49 22.84
N PRO A 344 29.41 1.91 24.07
CA PRO A 344 28.84 2.62 25.23
C PRO A 344 29.60 3.87 25.70
N ASP A 345 30.86 3.99 25.32
CA ASP A 345 31.80 5.06 25.65
C ASP A 345 31.92 6.13 24.54
N GLY A 346 31.01 6.10 23.56
CA GLY A 346 31.02 6.99 22.39
C GLY A 346 32.06 6.64 21.32
N THR A 347 32.86 5.57 21.51
CA THR A 347 33.79 5.09 20.48
C THR A 347 33.09 4.22 19.42
N THR A 348 33.84 3.73 18.44
CA THR A 348 33.33 2.88 17.36
C THR A 348 34.22 1.65 17.16
N SER A 349 33.61 0.49 16.84
CA SER A 349 34.32 -0.79 16.70
C SER A 349 33.78 -1.60 15.53
N ARG A 350 34.59 -2.49 14.95
CA ARG A 350 34.17 -3.44 13.90
C ARG A 350 33.18 -4.51 14.40
N ARG A 351 32.97 -4.60 15.71
CA ARG A 351 31.98 -5.45 16.38
C ARG A 351 30.75 -4.64 16.75
N TRP A 352 29.57 -5.26 16.65
CA TRP A 352 28.31 -4.63 17.10
C TRP A 352 28.41 -4.24 18.58
N GLY A 353 27.96 -3.04 18.93
CA GLY A 353 28.08 -2.50 20.29
C GLY A 353 26.87 -2.78 21.18
N ASN A 354 27.16 -3.04 22.45
CA ASN A 354 26.21 -2.83 23.53
C ASN A 354 25.92 -1.31 23.64
N TRP A 355 24.74 -0.92 24.13
CA TRP A 355 24.47 0.47 24.52
C TRP A 355 23.65 0.50 25.81
N ARG A 356 24.27 0.94 26.91
CA ARG A 356 23.61 1.13 28.23
C ARG A 356 22.93 -0.15 28.76
N GLY A 357 23.52 -1.31 28.45
CA GLY A 357 23.01 -2.65 28.76
C GLY A 357 22.29 -3.33 27.58
N CYS A 358 21.85 -2.57 26.58
CA CYS A 358 21.07 -3.08 25.46
C CYS A 358 21.95 -3.67 24.35
N GLN A 359 21.77 -4.96 24.07
CA GLN A 359 22.30 -5.61 22.86
C GLN A 359 21.71 -4.96 21.59
N ALA A 360 22.40 -5.07 20.46
CA ALA A 360 21.97 -4.44 19.20
C ALA A 360 20.70 -5.11 18.65
N GLY A 361 19.62 -4.35 18.44
CA GLY A 361 18.32 -4.87 17.98
C GLY A 361 17.49 -5.65 19.02
N SER A 362 17.96 -5.79 20.25
CA SER A 362 17.15 -6.19 21.41
C SER A 362 16.02 -5.18 21.65
N ARG A 363 14.90 -5.60 22.27
CA ARG A 363 13.73 -4.74 22.53
C ARG A 363 13.10 -5.06 23.89
N GLY A 364 13.30 -4.18 24.88
CA GLY A 364 12.62 -4.26 26.18
C GLY A 364 11.33 -3.43 26.22
N TYR A 365 10.31 -3.91 26.94
CA TYR A 365 9.00 -3.26 27.07
C TYR A 365 8.54 -3.23 28.55
N GLY A 366 7.58 -2.38 28.89
CA GLY A 366 6.95 -2.41 30.21
C GLY A 366 6.20 -3.72 30.46
N TRP A 367 5.35 -4.12 29.51
CA TRP A 367 4.60 -5.37 29.53
C TRP A 367 4.70 -6.12 28.20
N ARG A 368 4.92 -7.44 28.27
CA ARG A 368 4.81 -8.37 27.14
C ARG A 368 3.81 -9.48 27.48
N ILE A 369 2.79 -9.63 26.66
CA ILE A 369 1.61 -10.46 26.91
C ILE A 369 1.50 -11.50 25.78
N PHE A 370 1.74 -12.79 26.06
CA PHE A 370 1.84 -13.82 25.01
C PHE A 370 1.53 -15.22 25.54
N GLY A 371 0.90 -16.08 24.74
CA GLY A 371 0.35 -17.34 25.26
C GLY A 371 -0.72 -17.03 26.32
N THR A 372 -1.63 -16.12 26.00
CA THR A 372 -2.69 -15.68 26.92
C THR A 372 -4.04 -15.64 26.24
N LYS A 373 -5.10 -15.74 27.04
CA LYS A 373 -6.48 -15.74 26.60
C LYS A 373 -7.33 -14.83 27.49
N ASN A 374 -8.27 -14.08 26.94
CA ASN A 374 -9.23 -13.24 27.68
C ASN A 374 -8.56 -12.18 28.59
N THR A 375 -7.41 -11.64 28.20
CA THR A 375 -6.65 -10.66 29.00
C THR A 375 -7.27 -9.26 28.94
N ARG A 376 -7.29 -8.53 30.05
CA ARG A 376 -7.72 -7.11 30.12
C ARG A 376 -6.63 -6.23 30.70
N VAL A 377 -6.38 -5.08 30.08
CA VAL A 377 -5.50 -4.02 30.58
C VAL A 377 -6.28 -2.71 30.56
N GLU A 378 -6.44 -2.06 31.71
CA GLU A 378 -7.21 -0.82 31.84
C GLU A 378 -6.31 0.41 31.89
N TYR A 379 -5.12 0.31 32.48
CA TYR A 379 -4.14 1.38 32.46
C TYR A 379 -2.68 0.90 32.59
N PHE A 380 -1.74 1.72 32.13
CA PHE A 380 -0.30 1.58 32.35
C PHE A 380 0.36 2.96 32.21
N ASP A 381 1.54 3.16 32.83
CA ASP A 381 2.42 4.29 32.48
C ASP A 381 3.85 3.76 32.26
N VAL A 382 4.31 3.76 31.00
CA VAL A 382 5.63 3.21 30.62
C VAL A 382 6.43 4.22 29.79
N ARG A 383 7.64 4.55 30.23
CA ARG A 383 8.49 5.56 29.57
C ARG A 383 9.95 5.15 29.53
N GLY A 384 10.66 5.51 28.46
CA GLY A 384 12.11 5.38 28.37
C GLY A 384 12.63 4.04 27.86
N PHE A 385 11.82 3.26 27.14
CA PHE A 385 12.18 1.92 26.68
C PHE A 385 12.67 1.89 25.23
N ASN A 386 13.65 1.03 24.95
CA ASN A 386 14.11 0.81 23.57
C ASN A 386 13.09 0.04 22.72
N GLY A 387 12.28 -0.84 23.30
CA GLY A 387 11.10 -1.43 22.65
C GLY A 387 9.90 -0.48 22.73
N GLY A 388 9.06 -0.64 23.75
CA GLY A 388 7.84 0.15 23.90
C GLY A 388 7.12 0.01 25.24
N ALA A 389 5.84 0.38 25.30
CA ALA A 389 5.05 0.31 26.52
C ALA A 389 4.46 -1.09 26.75
N VAL A 390 3.66 -1.56 25.81
CA VAL A 390 2.95 -2.85 25.88
C VAL A 390 3.08 -3.58 24.54
N VAL A 391 3.33 -4.88 24.57
CA VAL A 391 3.43 -5.70 23.36
C VAL A 391 2.72 -7.05 23.50
N CYS A 392 1.99 -7.46 22.46
CA CYS A 392 1.15 -8.66 22.47
C CYS A 392 1.64 -9.72 21.46
N GLY A 393 1.84 -10.96 21.90
CA GLY A 393 2.40 -12.07 21.11
C GLY A 393 3.92 -12.01 20.92
N LEU A 394 4.52 -13.01 20.25
CA LEU A 394 5.96 -13.08 19.96
C LEU A 394 6.28 -13.42 18.49
N TYR A 395 7.51 -13.08 18.06
CA TYR A 395 8.06 -13.49 16.77
C TYR A 395 8.47 -14.98 16.81
N GLY A 396 9.34 -15.37 17.75
CA GLY A 396 9.74 -16.76 18.04
C GLY A 396 9.32 -17.22 19.43
N THR A 397 9.78 -18.39 19.89
CA THR A 397 9.49 -18.86 21.28
C THR A 397 10.36 -18.15 22.33
N PRO A 398 10.00 -18.19 23.63
CA PRO A 398 10.79 -17.56 24.69
C PRO A 398 12.23 -18.09 24.85
N LYS A 399 12.57 -19.23 24.22
CA LYS A 399 13.93 -19.79 24.15
C LYS A 399 14.77 -19.28 22.97
N GLY A 400 14.14 -18.57 22.04
CA GLY A 400 14.71 -18.25 20.72
C GLY A 400 14.56 -19.36 19.68
N GLU A 401 13.58 -20.25 19.79
CA GLU A 401 13.24 -21.17 18.68
C GLU A 401 12.48 -20.39 17.59
N ASP A 402 12.86 -20.62 16.33
CA ASP A 402 12.24 -19.96 15.19
C ASP A 402 10.85 -20.53 14.83
N ILE A 403 9.91 -19.64 14.55
CA ILE A 403 8.53 -19.95 14.14
C ILE A 403 8.22 -19.09 12.93
N GLY A 404 7.89 -19.73 11.80
CA GLY A 404 7.69 -19.01 10.54
C GLY A 404 6.66 -17.89 10.64
N ALA A 405 6.90 -16.76 9.96
CA ALA A 405 5.97 -15.64 9.92
C ALA A 405 4.59 -16.02 9.35
N ARG A 406 4.55 -17.01 8.44
CA ARG A 406 3.32 -17.58 7.83
C ARG A 406 2.65 -18.67 8.68
N ASP A 407 3.31 -19.15 9.74
CA ASP A 407 2.92 -20.37 10.46
C ASP A 407 2.12 -20.04 11.74
N SER A 408 0.85 -19.72 11.55
CA SER A 408 -0.08 -19.40 12.66
C SER A 408 -0.43 -20.62 13.51
N VAL A 409 -0.50 -21.81 12.92
CA VAL A 409 -0.86 -23.05 13.62
C VAL A 409 0.20 -23.39 14.66
N LYS A 410 1.47 -23.43 14.28
CA LYS A 410 2.58 -23.67 15.20
C LYS A 410 2.76 -22.54 16.21
N ALA A 411 2.37 -21.30 15.87
CA ALA A 411 2.35 -20.19 16.82
C ALA A 411 1.31 -20.38 17.94
N TYR A 412 0.14 -20.93 17.61
CA TYR A 412 -0.84 -21.38 18.61
C TYR A 412 -0.30 -22.55 19.44
N GLU A 413 0.19 -23.63 18.80
CA GLU A 413 0.75 -24.81 19.49
C GLU A 413 1.86 -24.46 20.49
N LYS A 414 2.71 -23.48 20.15
CA LYS A 414 3.83 -23.03 20.98
C LYS A 414 3.44 -22.01 22.06
N GLY A 415 2.16 -21.61 22.14
CA GLY A 415 1.68 -20.67 23.15
C GLY A 415 2.33 -19.28 23.02
N ILE A 416 2.45 -18.75 21.80
CA ILE A 416 3.08 -17.43 21.55
C ILE A 416 2.10 -16.36 21.02
N VAL A 417 0.81 -16.67 20.94
CA VAL A 417 -0.27 -15.76 20.51
C VAL A 417 -0.94 -15.11 21.73
N ALA A 418 -1.42 -13.87 21.60
CA ALA A 418 -2.35 -13.28 22.58
C ALA A 418 -3.79 -13.26 22.01
N VAL A 419 -4.75 -13.83 22.75
CA VAL A 419 -6.11 -14.10 22.26
C VAL A 419 -7.16 -13.38 23.10
N ASN A 420 -8.10 -12.69 22.47
CA ASN A 420 -9.10 -11.85 23.16
C ASN A 420 -8.45 -10.91 24.20
N THR A 421 -7.48 -10.11 23.77
CA THR A 421 -6.78 -9.14 24.64
C THR A 421 -7.30 -7.73 24.34
N LYS A 422 -7.84 -7.06 25.35
CA LYS A 422 -8.26 -5.64 25.27
C LYS A 422 -7.37 -4.78 26.15
N ILE A 423 -6.88 -3.69 25.58
CA ILE A 423 -6.17 -2.61 26.24
C ILE A 423 -7.07 -1.37 26.12
N SER A 424 -7.52 -0.81 27.24
CA SER A 424 -8.59 0.21 27.28
C SER A 424 -8.19 1.56 27.88
N GLY A 425 -6.90 1.76 28.08
CA GLY A 425 -6.31 2.99 28.57
C GLY A 425 -4.82 2.83 28.85
N GLY A 426 -4.15 3.96 29.10
CA GLY A 426 -2.74 4.02 29.42
C GLY A 426 -2.02 5.23 28.82
N TYR A 427 -0.79 5.43 29.27
CA TYR A 427 0.08 6.52 28.89
C TYR A 427 1.49 5.99 28.57
N PHE A 428 2.15 6.59 27.58
CA PHE A 428 3.55 6.33 27.29
C PHE A 428 4.23 7.56 26.68
N THR A 429 5.55 7.66 26.81
CA THR A 429 6.38 8.62 26.05
C THR A 429 7.86 8.24 26.14
N HIS A 430 8.68 8.78 25.24
CA HIS A 430 10.13 8.60 25.19
C HIS A 430 10.58 7.14 25.02
N ASN A 431 9.80 6.36 24.26
CA ASN A 431 10.17 5.01 23.82
C ASN A 431 10.76 5.06 22.39
N TYR A 432 11.55 4.08 21.97
CA TYR A 432 12.21 4.10 20.65
C TYR A 432 11.45 3.35 19.54
N ILE A 433 11.11 2.06 19.68
CA ILE A 433 10.29 1.40 18.65
C ILE A 433 8.86 1.95 18.68
N CYS A 434 8.12 1.72 19.77
CA CYS A 434 6.67 1.92 19.78
C CYS A 434 6.06 2.43 21.09
N GLY A 435 4.81 2.89 21.02
CA GLY A 435 3.88 2.88 22.15
C GLY A 435 3.37 1.46 22.40
N VAL A 436 2.45 0.99 21.55
CA VAL A 436 1.85 -0.37 21.66
C VAL A 436 2.12 -1.20 20.40
N GLU A 437 2.56 -2.45 20.56
CA GLU A 437 2.89 -3.37 19.46
C GLU A 437 2.05 -4.67 19.49
N ALA A 438 1.50 -5.08 18.35
CA ALA A 438 0.85 -6.39 18.19
C ALA A 438 1.68 -7.28 17.25
N ILE A 439 2.23 -8.39 17.76
CA ILE A 439 3.14 -9.27 17.01
C ILE A 439 2.41 -10.46 16.41
N ARG A 440 1.68 -11.23 17.23
CA ARG A 440 0.78 -12.33 16.83
C ARG A 440 -0.44 -12.31 17.73
N VAL A 441 -1.61 -11.93 17.20
CA VAL A 441 -2.84 -11.70 17.98
C VAL A 441 -4.09 -12.15 17.24
N SER A 442 -5.11 -12.56 17.98
CA SER A 442 -6.45 -12.88 17.47
C SER A 442 -7.53 -12.36 18.42
N GLY A 443 -8.39 -11.47 17.93
CA GLY A 443 -9.30 -10.69 18.78
C GLY A 443 -8.52 -9.75 19.68
N TRP A 444 -8.14 -8.58 19.15
CA TRP A 444 -7.28 -7.63 19.85
C TRP A 444 -7.84 -6.21 19.78
N GLU A 445 -8.06 -5.60 20.94
CA GLU A 445 -8.66 -4.27 21.05
C GLU A 445 -7.68 -3.30 21.74
N LEU A 446 -7.50 -2.12 21.15
CA LEU A 446 -6.77 -0.99 21.73
C LEU A 446 -7.67 0.25 21.69
N CYS A 447 -8.14 0.69 22.85
CA CYS A 447 -8.98 1.87 22.96
C CYS A 447 -8.58 2.77 24.14
N GLY A 448 -9.07 4.02 24.15
CA GLY A 448 -8.95 4.91 25.31
C GLY A 448 -7.53 5.36 25.68
N ILE A 449 -6.52 5.13 24.84
CA ILE A 449 -5.17 5.67 25.06
C ILE A 449 -5.23 7.19 24.98
N TYR A 450 -4.73 7.88 26.00
CA TYR A 450 -4.66 9.33 26.04
C TYR A 450 -3.24 9.79 26.37
N ALA A 451 -2.46 10.06 25.33
CA ALA A 451 -1.07 10.51 25.44
C ALA A 451 -0.75 11.56 24.34
N PRO A 452 -1.45 12.71 24.31
CA PRO A 452 -1.30 13.75 23.26
C PRO A 452 0.09 14.40 23.20
N ASP A 453 0.83 14.37 24.30
CA ASP A 453 2.20 14.88 24.46
C ASP A 453 3.28 13.78 24.33
N SER A 454 2.88 12.54 24.03
CA SER A 454 3.82 11.45 23.84
C SER A 454 4.76 11.69 22.66
N VAL A 455 6.01 11.24 22.80
CA VAL A 455 6.98 11.22 21.71
C VAL A 455 7.57 9.82 21.61
N VAL A 456 7.53 9.21 20.42
CA VAL A 456 8.07 7.86 20.20
C VAL A 456 9.01 7.85 19.01
N GLY A 457 10.23 7.37 19.22
CA GLY A 457 11.33 7.29 18.26
C GLY A 457 12.61 7.94 18.79
N HIS A 458 13.63 8.01 17.94
CA HIS A 458 14.88 8.68 18.29
C HIS A 458 14.66 10.19 18.57
N PRO A 459 15.20 10.78 19.66
CA PRO A 459 15.02 12.21 19.96
C PRO A 459 15.44 13.08 18.78
N ASP A 460 16.57 12.77 18.15
CA ASP A 460 17.10 13.50 17.00
C ASP A 460 16.56 13.06 15.64
N ALA A 461 15.36 12.49 15.58
CA ALA A 461 14.66 12.36 14.32
C ALA A 461 14.56 13.72 13.60
N HIS A 462 15.05 13.77 12.36
CA HIS A 462 15.05 14.96 11.52
C HIS A 462 14.52 14.64 10.11
N LEU A 463 13.97 15.65 9.43
CA LEU A 463 13.32 15.49 8.12
C LEU A 463 14.27 15.06 6.98
N GLU A 464 15.58 15.04 7.26
CA GLU A 464 16.66 14.85 6.29
C GLU A 464 17.31 13.45 6.36
N HIS A 465 16.69 12.49 7.05
CA HIS A 465 17.24 11.13 7.21
C HIS A 465 17.14 10.30 5.93
N THR A 466 18.27 10.14 5.23
CA THR A 466 18.42 9.34 4.00
C THR A 466 18.99 7.96 4.28
N ARG A 467 18.79 7.00 3.36
CA ARG A 467 19.46 5.70 3.40
C ARG A 467 20.05 5.31 2.04
N GLY A 468 21.37 5.17 2.00
CA GLY A 468 22.11 4.43 0.97
C GLY A 468 22.17 5.03 -0.43
N ILE A 469 22.61 4.19 -1.37
CA ILE A 469 22.46 4.41 -2.82
C ILE A 469 21.00 4.08 -3.19
N GLY A 470 20.36 4.97 -3.95
CA GLY A 470 18.95 4.89 -4.33
C GLY A 470 18.12 6.08 -3.85
N GLY A 471 18.65 6.92 -2.94
CA GLY A 471 18.01 8.18 -2.52
C GLY A 471 16.75 8.02 -1.65
N GLY A 472 16.47 6.83 -1.15
CA GLY A 472 15.29 6.57 -0.32
C GLY A 472 15.35 7.28 1.03
N THR A 473 14.31 8.04 1.36
CA THR A 473 14.15 8.65 2.68
C THR A 473 13.63 7.63 3.69
N SER A 474 14.21 7.57 4.89
CA SER A 474 13.75 6.64 5.92
C SER A 474 14.19 7.08 7.31
N LEU A 475 13.27 7.70 8.02
CA LEU A 475 13.35 7.89 9.46
C LEU A 475 13.43 6.54 10.20
N ASP A 476 14.11 6.52 11.33
CA ASP A 476 14.21 5.35 12.20
C ASP A 476 12.86 5.03 12.88
N PRO A 477 12.73 3.93 13.65
CA PRO A 477 11.51 3.60 14.39
C PRO A 477 10.95 4.76 15.23
N GLY A 478 9.63 4.69 15.47
CA GLY A 478 8.88 5.76 16.13
C GLY A 478 7.40 5.65 15.80
N TYR A 479 6.77 4.58 16.26
CA TYR A 479 5.36 4.24 15.99
C TYR A 479 4.51 4.53 17.24
N GLN A 480 3.40 5.27 17.15
CA GLN A 480 2.49 5.39 18.30
C GLN A 480 1.79 4.03 18.58
N GLN A 481 1.34 3.37 17.51
CA GLN A 481 0.99 1.94 17.49
C GLN A 481 1.59 1.25 16.24
N CYS A 482 1.92 -0.04 16.34
CA CYS A 482 2.27 -0.86 15.17
C CYS A 482 1.91 -2.34 15.29
N THR A 483 1.76 -3.05 14.16
CA THR A 483 1.70 -4.51 14.06
C THR A 483 2.93 -5.10 13.37
N SER A 484 3.19 -6.39 13.60
CA SER A 484 4.19 -7.17 12.88
C SER A 484 3.62 -7.86 11.62
N ARG A 485 4.49 -8.52 10.85
CA ARG A 485 4.14 -9.32 9.66
C ARG A 485 3.84 -10.80 9.95
N TYR A 486 3.77 -11.19 11.23
CA TYR A 486 3.77 -12.60 11.65
C TYR A 486 2.35 -13.00 12.09
N LEU A 487 1.85 -14.14 11.61
CA LEU A 487 0.46 -14.59 11.83
C LEU A 487 0.34 -15.53 13.05
N PRO A 488 -0.82 -15.61 13.74
CA PRO A 488 -2.10 -14.98 13.42
C PRO A 488 -2.13 -13.45 13.61
N MET A 489 -2.95 -12.78 12.81
CA MET A 489 -3.21 -11.34 12.88
C MET A 489 -4.64 -11.05 12.44
N ASP A 490 -5.60 -11.23 13.34
CA ASP A 490 -7.04 -11.16 13.01
C ASP A 490 -7.89 -10.47 14.08
N ASN A 491 -8.97 -9.81 13.61
CA ASN A 491 -9.96 -9.15 14.45
C ASN A 491 -9.32 -8.08 15.36
N LEU A 492 -8.59 -7.14 14.74
CA LEU A 492 -7.97 -5.99 15.42
C LEU A 492 -8.92 -4.79 15.42
N TYR A 493 -9.11 -4.15 16.57
CA TYR A 493 -9.90 -2.92 16.68
C TYR A 493 -9.14 -1.85 17.47
N ILE A 494 -8.76 -0.76 16.80
CA ILE A 494 -8.03 0.38 17.38
C ILE A 494 -8.96 1.59 17.32
N HIS A 495 -9.39 2.13 18.46
CA HIS A 495 -10.34 3.24 18.43
C HIS A 495 -10.28 4.23 19.59
N ASP A 496 -10.78 5.44 19.32
CA ASP A 496 -10.91 6.54 20.30
C ASP A 496 -9.60 6.85 21.05
N CYS A 497 -8.44 6.63 20.40
CA CYS A 497 -7.11 6.90 20.96
C CYS A 497 -6.59 8.28 20.54
N VAL A 498 -5.98 8.99 21.50
CA VAL A 498 -5.30 10.28 21.30
C VAL A 498 -3.80 10.08 21.46
N PHE A 499 -3.10 10.04 20.33
CA PHE A 499 -1.65 9.84 20.25
C PHE A 499 -0.90 11.16 20.05
N GLY A 500 0.37 11.18 20.46
CA GLY A 500 1.26 12.32 20.29
C GLY A 500 2.07 12.25 18.99
N LEU A 501 3.36 12.54 19.07
CA LEU A 501 4.32 12.53 17.97
C LEU A 501 4.97 11.15 17.79
N GLY A 502 4.64 10.46 16.70
CA GLY A 502 5.44 9.36 16.18
C GLY A 502 6.55 9.90 15.28
N MET A 503 7.83 9.68 15.61
CA MET A 503 8.94 10.12 14.75
C MET A 503 8.94 9.41 13.38
N ARG A 504 8.19 8.31 13.21
CA ARG A 504 7.98 7.64 11.92
C ARG A 504 6.51 7.52 11.54
N LYS A 505 5.66 6.94 12.42
CA LYS A 505 4.23 6.76 12.13
C LYS A 505 3.31 7.01 13.33
N VAL A 506 2.06 7.37 13.06
CA VAL A 506 0.99 7.26 14.08
C VAL A 506 0.64 5.78 14.21
N MET A 507 0.08 5.17 13.16
CA MET A 507 -0.32 3.76 13.16
C MET A 507 0.29 3.00 11.98
N ASP A 508 0.65 1.73 12.22
CA ASP A 508 1.28 0.86 11.24
C ASP A 508 0.67 -0.55 11.26
N ILE A 509 -0.23 -0.85 10.33
CA ILE A 509 -0.78 -2.21 10.17
C ILE A 509 -0.04 -2.91 9.05
N HIS A 510 0.85 -3.84 9.39
CA HIS A 510 1.28 -4.88 8.48
C HIS A 510 0.28 -6.06 8.56
N VAL A 511 -0.21 -6.49 7.39
CA VAL A 511 -0.92 -7.76 7.09
C VAL A 511 -1.79 -8.37 8.22
N GLY A 512 -3.10 -8.17 8.13
CA GLY A 512 -4.08 -8.85 8.98
C GLY A 512 -5.49 -8.86 8.37
N ASN A 513 -6.46 -9.44 9.07
CA ASN A 513 -7.87 -9.46 8.65
C ASN A 513 -8.80 -8.87 9.72
N ASN A 514 -9.98 -8.40 9.30
CA ASN A 514 -10.96 -7.72 10.14
C ASN A 514 -10.33 -6.62 11.02
N VAL A 515 -9.53 -5.75 10.39
CA VAL A 515 -8.84 -4.65 11.08
C VAL A 515 -9.70 -3.39 11.04
N LYS A 516 -9.91 -2.73 12.18
CA LYS A 516 -10.68 -1.48 12.29
C LYS A 516 -9.85 -0.41 13.00
N ILE A 517 -9.81 0.79 12.42
CA ILE A 517 -9.08 1.97 12.94
C ILE A 517 -10.06 3.14 12.94
N ILE A 518 -10.70 3.45 14.07
CA ILE A 518 -11.86 4.34 14.14
C ILE A 518 -11.66 5.49 15.15
N ASN A 519 -11.96 6.74 14.79
CA ASN A 519 -11.93 7.91 15.68
C ASN A 519 -10.58 8.23 16.36
N ASN A 520 -9.46 7.71 15.86
CA ASN A 520 -8.15 7.97 16.49
C ASN A 520 -7.57 9.31 16.02
N SER A 521 -6.70 9.92 16.83
CA SER A 521 -5.95 11.12 16.46
C SER A 521 -4.46 10.97 16.75
N GLY A 522 -3.63 11.68 15.98
CA GLY A 522 -2.19 11.73 16.23
C GLY A 522 -1.38 12.46 15.16
N ARG A 523 -0.09 12.67 15.43
CA ARG A 523 0.84 13.33 14.51
C ARG A 523 2.11 12.52 14.27
N ALA A 524 2.70 12.61 13.07
CA ALA A 524 3.95 11.93 12.76
C ALA A 524 4.82 12.64 11.72
N MET A 525 6.13 12.48 11.81
CA MET A 525 7.05 13.16 10.89
C MET A 525 7.02 12.59 9.46
N TYR A 526 6.49 11.38 9.22
CA TYR A 526 6.60 10.70 7.92
C TYR A 526 5.32 10.02 7.40
N TYR A 527 4.66 9.16 8.18
CA TYR A 527 3.36 8.56 7.81
C TYR A 527 2.31 8.77 8.91
N GLY A 528 1.07 9.06 8.56
CA GLY A 528 -0.04 9.05 9.52
C GLY A 528 -0.49 7.61 9.82
N ILE A 529 -1.50 7.14 9.09
CA ILE A 529 -1.98 5.75 9.14
C ILE A 529 -1.42 5.01 7.93
N SER A 530 -0.66 3.95 8.18
CA SER A 530 -0.12 3.05 7.16
C SER A 530 -0.78 1.69 7.25
N THR A 531 -1.27 1.17 6.13
CA THR A 531 -1.77 -0.21 6.05
C THR A 531 -1.08 -0.90 4.87
N VAL A 532 -0.42 -2.02 5.16
CA VAL A 532 0.39 -2.76 4.20
C VAL A 532 -0.19 -4.15 4.05
N ILE A 533 -0.77 -4.44 2.89
CA ILE A 533 -1.16 -5.80 2.53
C ILE A 533 0.03 -6.47 1.83
N GLU A 534 0.41 -7.63 2.31
CA GLU A 534 1.51 -8.43 1.78
C GLU A 534 1.04 -9.87 1.62
N GLU A 535 0.65 -10.27 0.40
CA GLU A 535 0.19 -11.66 0.15
C GLU A 535 1.35 -12.67 0.22
N ILE A 536 2.59 -12.18 0.40
CA ILE A 536 3.77 -12.99 0.74
C ILE A 536 3.87 -13.34 2.24
N PHE A 537 3.00 -12.79 3.08
CA PHE A 537 2.85 -13.18 4.49
C PHE A 537 1.45 -13.76 4.78
N ALA A 538 0.40 -13.32 4.06
CA ALA A 538 -0.98 -13.79 4.22
C ALA A 538 -1.28 -15.27 3.86
N GLY A 539 -0.27 -16.05 3.45
CA GLY A 539 -0.47 -17.42 3.00
C GLY A 539 0.72 -18.34 3.25
N GLN A 540 0.46 -19.64 3.39
CA GLN A 540 1.43 -20.70 3.66
C GLN A 540 1.95 -21.34 2.36
N LEU A 541 3.21 -21.79 2.35
CA LEU A 541 3.83 -22.46 1.19
C LEU A 541 3.47 -23.95 1.20
N ILE A 542 2.94 -24.48 0.10
CA ILE A 542 2.66 -25.92 -0.04
C ILE A 542 3.96 -26.73 -0.04
N ASP A 543 4.98 -26.21 -0.72
CA ASP A 543 6.36 -26.70 -0.66
C ASP A 543 7.27 -25.61 -0.02
N PRO A 544 7.65 -25.73 1.26
CA PRO A 544 8.58 -24.82 1.90
C PRO A 544 10.04 -25.00 1.44
N SER A 545 10.40 -26.10 0.76
CA SER A 545 11.77 -26.37 0.29
C SER A 545 12.12 -25.61 -0.99
N ASN A 546 11.13 -25.26 -1.81
CA ASN A 546 11.28 -24.40 -2.98
C ASN A 546 10.38 -23.13 -2.91
N PRO A 547 10.63 -22.16 -1.99
CA PRO A 547 9.75 -20.99 -1.81
C PRO A 547 9.49 -20.15 -3.07
N ARG A 548 10.39 -20.21 -4.07
CA ARG A 548 10.21 -19.51 -5.35
C ARG A 548 9.17 -20.22 -6.23
N GLY A 549 9.38 -21.50 -6.54
CA GLY A 549 8.50 -22.29 -7.40
C GLY A 549 7.19 -22.75 -6.75
N SER A 550 7.19 -22.88 -5.42
CA SER A 550 6.07 -23.34 -4.60
C SER A 550 4.79 -22.54 -4.81
N LYS A 551 3.63 -23.20 -4.63
CA LYS A 551 2.32 -22.56 -4.60
C LYS A 551 1.96 -22.19 -3.15
N ASP A 552 1.10 -21.20 -3.02
CA ASP A 552 0.67 -20.66 -1.72
C ASP A 552 -0.79 -21.07 -1.44
N THR A 553 -1.13 -21.27 -0.18
CA THR A 553 -2.49 -21.44 0.38
C THR A 553 -2.79 -20.30 1.35
N PRO A 554 -4.05 -19.94 1.64
CA PRO A 554 -4.36 -18.97 2.70
C PRO A 554 -3.87 -19.44 4.08
N ASP A 555 -3.54 -18.52 4.97
CA ASP A 555 -3.35 -18.85 6.39
C ASP A 555 -4.71 -19.22 7.03
N PRO A 556 -4.84 -20.40 7.67
CA PRO A 556 -6.14 -20.93 8.09
C PRO A 556 -6.77 -20.19 9.28
N ASN A 557 -5.97 -19.45 10.07
CA ASN A 557 -6.46 -18.70 11.22
C ASN A 557 -6.81 -17.25 10.84
N SER A 558 -5.87 -16.54 10.19
CA SER A 558 -6.04 -15.12 9.88
C SER A 558 -6.91 -14.89 8.64
N PHE A 559 -6.78 -15.77 7.65
CA PHE A 559 -7.30 -15.58 6.29
C PHE A 559 -8.21 -16.76 5.86
N TYR A 560 -8.99 -17.29 6.81
CA TYR A 560 -9.91 -18.42 6.61
C TYR A 560 -10.85 -18.23 5.41
N TYR A 561 -11.50 -17.06 5.29
CA TYR A 561 -12.35 -16.71 4.15
C TYR A 561 -11.58 -16.15 2.94
N GLN A 562 -10.24 -16.17 2.97
CA GLN A 562 -9.36 -15.68 1.90
C GLN A 562 -9.60 -14.21 1.53
N ASP A 563 -9.97 -13.41 2.51
CA ASP A 563 -10.31 -12.00 2.44
C ASP A 563 -9.44 -11.15 3.38
N CYS A 564 -9.35 -9.85 3.11
CA CYS A 564 -8.66 -8.88 3.96
C CYS A 564 -9.55 -7.67 4.08
N ASN A 565 -10.26 -7.61 5.20
CA ASN A 565 -11.19 -6.55 5.55
C ASN A 565 -10.47 -5.52 6.42
N ILE A 566 -10.37 -4.28 5.94
CA ILE A 566 -9.75 -3.16 6.67
C ILE A 566 -10.69 -1.96 6.65
N GLU A 567 -10.99 -1.38 7.81
CA GLU A 567 -11.77 -0.15 7.95
C GLU A 567 -10.95 0.94 8.65
N VAL A 568 -10.87 2.12 8.06
CA VAL A 568 -10.19 3.30 8.61
C VAL A 568 -11.16 4.48 8.54
N ARG A 569 -11.82 4.80 9.65
CA ARG A 569 -12.93 5.77 9.70
C ARG A 569 -12.73 6.90 10.72
N GLY A 570 -13.05 8.14 10.35
CA GLY A 570 -13.16 9.27 11.30
C GLY A 570 -11.86 9.69 12.00
N ASN A 571 -10.69 9.29 11.51
CA ASN A 571 -9.41 9.58 12.19
C ASN A 571 -8.89 10.99 11.85
N VAL A 572 -8.23 11.66 12.80
CA VAL A 572 -7.67 13.01 12.65
C VAL A 572 -6.14 12.97 12.66
N ILE A 573 -5.52 13.15 11.50
CA ILE A 573 -4.13 12.78 11.22
C ILE A 573 -3.31 13.96 10.70
N VAL A 574 -2.17 14.22 11.34
CA VAL A 574 -1.20 15.25 10.93
C VAL A 574 0.12 14.57 10.53
N SER A 575 0.60 14.77 9.31
CA SER A 575 1.80 14.09 8.81
C SER A 575 2.78 15.02 8.08
N GLY A 576 4.08 14.81 8.34
CA GLY A 576 5.17 15.51 7.65
C GLY A 576 5.39 15.09 6.19
N LEU A 577 4.85 13.94 5.76
CA LEU A 577 4.83 13.58 4.34
C LEU A 577 3.54 12.90 3.89
N PHE A 578 3.28 11.66 4.32
CA PHE A 578 2.13 10.86 3.89
C PHE A 578 1.05 10.81 4.96
N GLY A 579 -0.19 11.23 4.68
CA GLY A 579 -1.29 11.16 5.64
C GLY A 579 -1.83 9.73 5.81
N LEU A 580 -2.51 9.23 4.78
CA LEU A 580 -3.03 7.87 4.69
C LEU A 580 -2.19 7.09 3.65
N HIS A 581 -1.77 5.88 4.00
CA HIS A 581 -0.84 5.09 3.18
C HIS A 581 -1.29 3.62 3.02
N PRO A 582 -2.42 3.38 2.32
CA PRO A 582 -2.83 2.06 1.80
C PRO A 582 -1.93 1.58 0.66
N VAL A 583 -1.01 0.63 0.93
CA VAL A 583 -0.09 0.11 -0.11
C VAL A 583 0.05 -1.40 -0.11
N ASN A 584 0.44 -1.95 -1.26
CA ASN A 584 0.91 -3.34 -1.35
C ASN A 584 2.42 -3.40 -1.11
N GLY A 585 2.88 -4.22 -0.15
CA GLY A 585 4.31 -4.43 0.10
C GLY A 585 4.97 -5.45 -0.85
N ALA A 586 4.18 -6.14 -1.67
CA ALA A 586 4.61 -7.09 -2.69
C ALA A 586 4.14 -6.66 -4.10
N LYS A 587 4.45 -7.46 -5.13
CA LYS A 587 4.19 -7.13 -6.55
C LYS A 587 2.71 -7.26 -6.98
N GLY A 588 1.77 -7.27 -6.04
CA GLY A 588 0.32 -7.22 -6.27
C GLY A 588 -0.32 -8.45 -6.90
N VAL A 589 -1.67 -8.43 -6.93
CA VAL A 589 -2.53 -9.48 -7.51
C VAL A 589 -2.09 -9.86 -8.91
N LYS A 590 -1.77 -8.89 -9.78
CA LYS A 590 -1.35 -9.16 -11.15
C LYS A 590 -0.16 -10.12 -11.20
N THR A 591 0.93 -9.81 -10.49
CA THR A 591 2.14 -10.65 -10.52
C THR A 591 1.89 -12.04 -9.92
N ARG A 592 1.01 -12.16 -8.91
CA ARG A 592 0.65 -13.45 -8.31
C ARG A 592 -0.22 -14.28 -9.25
N LYS A 593 -1.21 -13.67 -9.90
CA LYS A 593 -2.05 -14.28 -10.94
C LYS A 593 -1.22 -14.73 -12.14
N ASP A 594 -0.29 -13.91 -12.63
CA ASP A 594 0.61 -14.22 -13.74
C ASP A 594 1.54 -15.41 -13.40
N ALA A 595 1.92 -15.58 -12.13
CA ALA A 595 2.65 -16.75 -11.63
C ALA A 595 1.74 -17.96 -11.26
N GLY A 596 0.42 -17.82 -11.46
CA GLY A 596 -0.59 -18.80 -11.07
C GLY A 596 -0.54 -19.16 -9.57
N LYS A 597 -0.18 -18.22 -8.69
CA LYS A 597 -0.17 -18.38 -7.24
C LYS A 597 -1.47 -17.83 -6.64
N TRP A 598 -1.88 -18.38 -5.51
CA TRP A 598 -2.96 -17.80 -4.69
C TRP A 598 -2.65 -16.34 -4.33
N PHE A 599 -3.69 -15.52 -4.26
CA PHE A 599 -3.65 -14.11 -3.88
C PHE A 599 -4.87 -13.76 -3.03
N LEU A 600 -4.74 -12.73 -2.21
CA LEU A 600 -5.73 -12.32 -1.23
C LEU A 600 -6.85 -11.52 -1.90
N ARG A 601 -8.12 -11.74 -1.50
CA ARG A 601 -9.21 -10.82 -1.83
C ARG A 601 -9.17 -9.68 -0.81
N CYS A 602 -9.45 -8.45 -1.21
CA CYS A 602 -9.47 -7.32 -0.28
C CYS A 602 -10.79 -6.59 -0.36
N HIS A 603 -11.19 -6.01 0.77
CA HIS A 603 -12.25 -5.00 0.88
C HIS A 603 -11.76 -3.97 1.89
N GLN A 604 -11.64 -2.71 1.46
CA GLN A 604 -11.12 -1.65 2.34
C GLN A 604 -12.04 -0.44 2.35
N VAL A 605 -12.30 0.09 3.55
CA VAL A 605 -13.09 1.30 3.74
C VAL A 605 -12.22 2.40 4.36
N TRP A 606 -12.20 3.55 3.73
CA TRP A 606 -11.45 4.74 4.12
C TRP A 606 -12.46 5.90 4.13
N GLU A 607 -13.04 6.19 5.30
CA GLU A 607 -14.18 7.10 5.39
C GLU A 607 -13.99 8.27 6.37
N GLY A 608 -14.33 9.48 5.97
CA GLY A 608 -14.49 10.61 6.91
C GLY A 608 -13.22 11.02 7.66
N ASN A 609 -12.03 10.60 7.20
CA ASN A 609 -10.77 10.94 7.86
C ASN A 609 -10.37 12.38 7.53
N ILE A 610 -9.84 13.09 8.53
CA ILE A 610 -9.34 14.46 8.41
C ILE A 610 -7.82 14.42 8.40
N VAL A 611 -7.20 14.94 7.34
CA VAL A 611 -5.79 14.71 7.04
C VAL A 611 -5.08 16.01 6.68
N TYR A 612 -4.00 16.32 7.41
CA TYR A 612 -3.10 17.45 7.19
C TYR A 612 -1.72 16.93 6.76
N ALA A 613 -1.40 17.00 5.46
CA ALA A 613 -0.15 16.47 4.91
C ALA A 613 0.16 17.04 3.51
N PRO A 614 1.43 17.04 3.07
CA PRO A 614 1.79 17.42 1.68
C PRO A 614 1.52 16.28 0.67
N ARG A 615 1.29 15.05 1.14
CA ARG A 615 0.78 13.90 0.38
C ARG A 615 -0.36 13.24 1.19
N GLY A 616 -1.60 13.71 1.00
CA GLY A 616 -2.77 13.37 1.82
C GLY A 616 -3.07 11.88 1.88
N MET A 617 -3.41 11.24 0.75
CA MET A 617 -3.43 9.77 0.62
C MET A 617 -2.56 9.29 -0.55
N LEU A 618 -1.80 8.22 -0.32
CA LEU A 618 -1.16 7.42 -1.37
C LEU A 618 -1.76 6.01 -1.38
N CYS A 619 -2.56 5.71 -2.40
CA CYS A 619 -3.01 4.36 -2.74
C CYS A 619 -2.39 3.90 -4.06
N ASN A 620 -1.76 2.72 -4.08
CA ASN A 620 -1.18 2.11 -5.28
C ASN A 620 -1.72 0.70 -5.58
N PHE A 621 -2.83 0.31 -4.94
CA PHE A 621 -3.34 -1.06 -4.95
C PHE A 621 -3.88 -1.54 -6.31
N GLY A 622 -3.36 -2.68 -6.77
CA GLY A 622 -3.99 -3.55 -7.77
C GLY A 622 -4.96 -4.57 -7.16
N HIS A 623 -5.81 -4.13 -6.22
CA HIS A 623 -6.86 -4.93 -5.57
C HIS A 623 -8.25 -4.38 -5.92
N ASN A 624 -9.32 -4.98 -5.38
CA ASN A 624 -10.70 -4.64 -5.71
C ASN A 624 -11.44 -4.03 -4.51
N HIS A 625 -12.63 -3.48 -4.75
CA HIS A 625 -13.63 -3.12 -3.72
C HIS A 625 -13.07 -2.21 -2.61
N PHE A 626 -12.53 -1.06 -3.00
CA PHE A 626 -12.20 0.03 -2.08
C PHE A 626 -13.38 0.98 -1.99
N LEU A 627 -13.75 1.39 -0.78
CA LEU A 627 -14.63 2.51 -0.50
C LEU A 627 -13.75 3.65 0.05
N VAL A 628 -13.57 4.71 -0.72
CA VAL A 628 -12.81 5.91 -0.33
C VAL A 628 -13.78 7.08 -0.32
N GLU A 629 -14.40 7.34 0.83
CA GLU A 629 -15.60 8.15 0.92
C GLU A 629 -15.47 9.31 1.94
N ASN A 630 -15.88 10.52 1.59
CA ASN A 630 -16.01 11.66 2.51
C ASN A 630 -14.74 12.12 3.26
N ASN A 631 -13.52 11.80 2.80
CA ASN A 631 -12.28 12.20 3.48
C ASN A 631 -11.89 13.66 3.15
N MET A 632 -11.32 14.38 4.11
CA MET A 632 -10.83 15.76 3.93
C MET A 632 -9.29 15.81 3.95
N PHE A 633 -8.70 16.33 2.87
CA PHE A 633 -7.26 16.47 2.69
C PHE A 633 -6.85 17.95 2.58
N THR A 634 -6.11 18.44 3.57
CA THR A 634 -5.59 19.81 3.61
C THR A 634 -4.07 19.79 3.44
N PHE A 635 -3.51 20.65 2.58
CA PHE A 635 -2.07 20.81 2.48
C PHE A 635 -1.50 21.27 3.83
N ALA A 636 -0.41 20.65 4.29
CA ALA A 636 0.32 21.11 5.48
C ALA A 636 1.79 20.72 5.40
N LEU A 637 2.65 21.48 6.08
CA LEU A 637 4.06 21.15 6.34
C LEU A 637 4.34 21.30 7.84
N PRO A 638 3.70 20.49 8.71
CA PRO A 638 3.65 20.69 10.17
C PRO A 638 5.01 20.62 10.89
N PHE A 639 6.07 20.22 10.18
CA PHE A 639 7.45 20.17 10.69
C PHE A 639 8.44 20.95 9.79
N GLY A 640 7.99 21.48 8.64
CA GLY A 640 8.84 21.96 7.54
C GLY A 640 8.87 21.00 6.33
N GLY A 641 9.69 21.32 5.34
CA GLY A 641 9.82 20.55 4.10
C GLY A 641 10.61 19.25 4.27
N PHE A 642 10.02 18.12 3.87
CA PHE A 642 10.61 16.79 4.04
C PHE A 642 11.67 16.44 2.97
N TYR A 643 12.67 15.60 3.28
CA TYR A 643 13.60 15.12 2.25
C TYR A 643 12.88 14.29 1.18
N GLY A 644 13.22 14.49 -0.09
CA GLY A 644 12.47 13.86 -1.19
C GLY A 644 11.08 14.46 -1.47
N LEU A 645 10.75 15.60 -0.82
CA LEU A 645 9.64 16.46 -1.24
C LEU A 645 10.01 17.23 -2.53
N ASN A 646 11.24 17.74 -2.60
CA ASN A 646 11.84 18.46 -3.73
C ASN A 646 13.22 17.85 -4.02
N GLN A 647 13.38 17.09 -5.12
CA GLN A 647 14.56 16.24 -5.36
C GLN A 647 14.87 16.03 -6.85
N ILE A 648 16.11 15.65 -7.20
CA ILE A 648 16.52 15.30 -8.57
C ILE A 648 15.85 13.99 -8.99
N SER A 649 15.02 14.03 -10.04
CA SER A 649 14.34 12.86 -10.59
C SER A 649 15.04 12.22 -11.79
N GLN A 650 15.85 12.99 -12.53
CA GLN A 650 16.60 12.49 -13.68
C GLN A 650 17.85 13.35 -13.91
N ILE A 651 18.92 12.72 -14.41
CA ILE A 651 20.01 13.42 -15.09
C ILE A 651 20.08 12.84 -16.51
N LYS A 652 19.91 13.69 -17.51
CA LYS A 652 19.77 13.31 -18.92
C LYS A 652 21.00 13.78 -19.68
N VAL A 653 21.71 12.86 -20.32
CA VAL A 653 22.83 13.19 -21.22
C VAL A 653 22.29 13.94 -22.44
N THR A 654 22.88 15.10 -22.74
CA THR A 654 22.56 15.92 -23.93
C THR A 654 23.63 15.81 -25.01
N ASN A 655 24.87 15.51 -24.63
CA ASN A 655 25.93 15.09 -25.54
C ASN A 655 26.79 14.02 -24.84
N GLY A 656 27.11 12.93 -25.55
CA GLY A 656 27.98 11.87 -25.01
C GLY A 656 29.47 12.15 -25.12
N GLY A 657 29.87 13.18 -25.89
CA GLY A 657 31.28 13.50 -26.13
C GLY A 657 32.05 12.40 -26.87
N SER A 658 33.36 12.35 -26.66
CA SER A 658 34.25 11.33 -27.25
C SER A 658 35.55 11.15 -26.44
N GLY A 659 36.25 10.02 -26.65
CA GLY A 659 37.55 9.72 -26.05
C GLY A 659 37.53 9.20 -24.61
N TYR A 660 36.36 8.97 -24.00
CA TYR A 660 36.25 8.53 -22.61
C TYR A 660 36.72 7.07 -22.42
N THR A 661 37.87 6.89 -21.79
CA THR A 661 38.45 5.58 -21.43
C THR A 661 37.96 5.07 -20.08
N SER A 662 37.40 5.95 -19.25
CA SER A 662 36.75 5.61 -17.97
C SER A 662 35.55 6.53 -17.72
N PRO A 663 34.57 6.15 -16.87
CA PRO A 663 33.44 7.02 -16.56
C PRO A 663 33.89 8.36 -15.97
N PRO A 664 33.49 9.51 -16.52
CA PRO A 664 33.79 10.80 -15.90
C PRO A 664 33.03 10.98 -14.59
N LYS A 665 33.64 11.70 -13.65
CA LYS A 665 33.00 12.09 -12.39
C LYS A 665 31.85 13.06 -12.69
N VAL A 666 30.66 12.70 -12.24
CA VAL A 666 29.51 13.62 -12.26
C VAL A 666 29.64 14.58 -11.08
N VAL A 667 29.61 15.87 -11.36
CA VAL A 667 29.62 16.95 -10.37
C VAL A 667 28.31 17.70 -10.51
N ILE A 668 27.59 17.88 -9.39
CA ILE A 668 26.27 18.52 -9.34
C ILE A 668 26.39 19.75 -8.43
N THR A 669 25.99 20.92 -8.92
CA THR A 669 26.09 22.20 -8.18
C THR A 669 24.87 23.09 -8.41
N GLY A 670 24.58 23.97 -7.44
CA GLY A 670 23.39 24.83 -7.48
C GLY A 670 22.08 24.05 -7.31
N GLY A 671 21.00 24.56 -7.88
CA GLY A 671 19.64 24.02 -7.75
C GLY A 671 18.82 24.59 -6.59
N GLY A 672 19.28 25.69 -5.98
CA GLY A 672 18.68 26.34 -4.82
C GLY A 672 19.72 26.58 -3.71
N ALA A 673 19.50 27.60 -2.88
CA ALA A 673 20.45 27.98 -1.82
C ALA A 673 20.61 26.92 -0.71
N GLU A 674 19.58 26.07 -0.51
CA GLU A 674 19.59 24.99 0.48
C GLU A 674 19.82 23.60 -0.14
N ALA A 675 20.04 23.49 -1.46
CA ALA A 675 20.02 22.21 -2.17
C ALA A 675 21.25 21.33 -1.86
N PHE A 676 21.04 20.04 -1.57
CA PHE A 676 22.13 19.15 -1.13
C PHE A 676 21.95 17.66 -1.47
N ASP A 677 23.08 16.94 -1.43
CA ASP A 677 23.21 15.47 -1.57
C ASP A 677 22.68 14.84 -2.88
N GLY A 678 22.47 15.63 -3.93
CA GLY A 678 22.33 15.09 -5.28
C GLY A 678 23.62 14.41 -5.73
N ALA A 679 23.53 13.15 -6.18
CA ALA A 679 24.69 12.38 -6.68
C ALA A 679 24.33 11.58 -7.93
N GLY A 680 25.26 11.48 -8.88
CA GLY A 680 25.08 10.74 -10.13
C GLY A 680 26.33 9.93 -10.52
N ARG A 681 26.12 8.87 -11.31
CA ARG A 681 27.17 8.00 -11.85
C ARG A 681 27.01 7.87 -13.36
N ALA A 682 27.99 8.38 -14.10
CA ALA A 682 28.05 8.22 -15.55
C ALA A 682 28.28 6.74 -15.93
N LYS A 683 27.67 6.31 -17.03
CA LYS A 683 28.04 5.12 -17.79
C LYS A 683 28.75 5.55 -19.06
N ILE A 684 29.83 4.86 -19.42
CA ILE A 684 30.43 4.98 -20.75
C ILE A 684 30.27 3.69 -21.56
N LYS A 685 30.25 3.84 -22.88
CA LYS A 685 30.36 2.78 -23.89
C LYS A 685 31.06 3.38 -25.10
N ASP A 686 31.93 2.63 -25.76
CA ASP A 686 32.58 2.99 -27.05
C ASP A 686 33.18 4.41 -27.09
N GLY A 687 33.84 4.81 -26.00
CA GLY A 687 34.49 6.12 -25.87
C GLY A 687 33.57 7.30 -25.55
N LYS A 688 32.28 7.07 -25.21
CA LYS A 688 31.27 8.12 -24.98
C LYS A 688 30.51 7.91 -23.68
N VAL A 689 30.01 8.98 -23.06
CA VAL A 689 29.01 8.92 -22.00
C VAL A 689 27.65 8.62 -22.61
N ILE A 690 26.97 7.58 -22.12
CA ILE A 690 25.68 7.13 -22.69
C ILE A 690 24.47 7.36 -21.76
N ASP A 691 24.69 7.45 -20.46
CA ASP A 691 23.65 7.55 -19.43
C ASP A 691 24.26 8.06 -18.12
N ILE A 692 23.46 8.67 -17.24
CA ILE A 692 23.84 9.07 -15.89
C ILE A 692 22.77 8.58 -14.92
N ILE A 693 23.09 7.54 -14.16
CA ILE A 693 22.22 7.06 -13.07
C ILE A 693 22.27 8.09 -11.94
N VAL A 694 21.10 8.53 -11.46
CA VAL A 694 20.99 9.24 -10.18
C VAL A 694 21.26 8.23 -9.05
N GLU A 695 22.39 8.35 -8.36
CA GLU A 695 22.73 7.51 -7.21
C GLU A 695 22.04 7.99 -5.92
N ARG A 696 21.86 9.30 -5.77
CA ARG A 696 21.05 9.91 -4.72
C ARG A 696 20.29 11.10 -5.29
N MET A 697 18.99 11.16 -4.99
CA MET A 697 18.09 12.20 -5.51
C MET A 697 18.32 13.54 -4.82
N GLY A 698 18.90 13.54 -3.62
CA GLY A 698 19.16 14.73 -2.83
C GLY A 698 17.86 15.40 -2.33
N SER A 699 17.99 16.61 -1.78
CA SER A 699 16.84 17.36 -1.30
C SER A 699 17.03 18.87 -1.40
N ARG A 700 15.92 19.60 -1.19
CA ARG A 700 15.78 21.06 -1.25
C ARG A 700 16.17 21.65 -2.61
N TYR A 701 16.18 20.84 -3.67
CA TYR A 701 16.31 21.31 -5.04
C TYR A 701 15.05 22.08 -5.44
N THR A 702 15.09 23.40 -5.32
CA THR A 702 14.02 24.30 -5.79
C THR A 702 14.13 24.56 -7.29
N GLU A 703 15.32 24.38 -7.86
CA GLU A 703 15.66 24.62 -9.25
C GLU A 703 16.45 23.42 -9.83
N PRO A 704 16.44 23.20 -11.16
CA PRO A 704 17.35 22.25 -11.80
C PRO A 704 18.83 22.59 -11.51
N PRO A 705 19.63 21.68 -10.94
CA PRO A 705 21.05 21.94 -10.70
C PRO A 705 21.89 21.79 -11.97
N THR A 706 23.04 22.48 -11.98
CA THR A 706 24.07 22.34 -13.01
C THR A 706 24.76 20.99 -12.88
N VAL A 707 24.97 20.31 -14.01
CA VAL A 707 25.69 19.03 -14.06
C VAL A 707 26.93 19.16 -14.93
N THR A 708 28.11 18.89 -14.35
CA THR A 708 29.41 18.93 -15.03
C THR A 708 30.05 17.55 -15.00
N LEU A 709 30.70 17.15 -16.10
CA LEU A 709 31.37 15.86 -16.26
C LEU A 709 32.88 16.08 -16.31
N VAL A 710 33.61 15.51 -15.35
CA VAL A 710 35.03 15.81 -15.11
C VAL A 710 35.90 14.55 -15.19
N GLY A 711 37.01 14.61 -15.91
CA GLY A 711 37.93 13.48 -16.07
C GLY A 711 37.43 12.42 -17.06
N GLY A 712 37.76 11.16 -16.82
CA GLY A 712 37.36 10.04 -17.69
C GLY A 712 38.16 9.88 -19.00
N GLY A 713 39.12 10.77 -19.28
CA GLY A 713 40.00 10.73 -20.45
C GLY A 713 39.43 11.34 -21.74
N GLY A 714 38.12 11.59 -21.80
CA GLY A 714 37.43 12.17 -22.96
C GLY A 714 37.04 13.63 -22.80
N THR A 715 36.41 14.19 -23.83
CA THR A 715 35.93 15.57 -23.88
C THR A 715 34.52 15.69 -24.49
N GLY A 716 33.87 16.83 -24.27
CA GLY A 716 32.65 17.23 -24.97
C GLY A 716 31.32 16.64 -24.47
N ALA A 717 31.30 15.84 -23.40
CA ALA A 717 30.04 15.34 -22.83
C ALA A 717 29.31 16.42 -22.01
N THR A 718 27.97 16.46 -22.10
CA THR A 718 27.09 17.40 -21.37
C THR A 718 25.81 16.72 -20.90
N ALA A 719 25.20 17.23 -19.82
CA ALA A 719 23.95 16.70 -19.26
C ALA A 719 23.10 17.77 -18.56
N GLU A 720 21.82 17.49 -18.40
CA GLU A 720 20.80 18.31 -17.72
C GLU A 720 20.20 17.54 -16.54
N ALA A 721 20.00 18.19 -15.39
CA ALA A 721 19.21 17.62 -14.29
C ALA A 721 17.75 18.07 -14.35
N TYR A 722 16.84 17.25 -13.81
CA TYR A 722 15.40 17.51 -13.73
C TYR A 722 14.92 17.26 -12.30
N VAL A 723 14.01 18.10 -11.80
CA VAL A 723 13.54 18.11 -10.41
C VAL A 723 12.08 17.69 -10.30
N ASN A 724 11.76 16.92 -9.26
CA ASN A 724 10.43 16.48 -8.89
C ASN A 724 10.02 17.13 -7.55
N SER A 725 8.86 17.79 -7.57
CA SER A 725 8.21 18.48 -6.44
C SER A 725 6.76 17.96 -6.21
N PHE A 726 6.54 16.64 -6.34
CA PHE A 726 5.22 16.03 -6.27
C PHE A 726 4.64 16.08 -4.85
N THR A 727 3.52 16.80 -4.73
CA THR A 727 2.61 16.91 -3.59
C THR A 727 1.19 16.65 -4.07
N TYR A 728 0.34 16.05 -3.23
CA TYR A 728 -1.05 15.80 -3.61
C TYR A 728 -2.01 15.60 -2.45
N ALA A 729 -3.29 15.89 -2.66
CA ALA A 729 -4.33 15.53 -1.72
C ALA A 729 -4.58 14.01 -1.76
N MET A 730 -4.70 13.42 -2.95
CA MET A 730 -5.03 12.00 -3.12
C MET A 730 -4.43 11.42 -4.40
N GLN A 731 -3.58 10.40 -4.26
CA GLN A 731 -3.18 9.49 -5.34
C GLN A 731 -3.94 8.17 -5.18
N ILE A 732 -4.68 7.76 -6.22
CA ILE A 732 -5.64 6.63 -6.14
C ILE A 732 -5.70 5.79 -7.43
N GLY A 733 -5.90 4.47 -7.27
CA GLY A 733 -5.93 3.49 -8.36
C GLY A 733 -4.60 2.76 -8.55
N ALA A 734 -4.60 1.74 -9.39
CA ALA A 734 -3.42 0.89 -9.57
C ALA A 734 -2.40 1.54 -10.52
N GLU A 735 -1.10 1.38 -10.21
CA GLU A 735 -0.04 1.57 -11.21
C GLU A 735 0.05 0.33 -12.11
N GLY A 736 0.57 0.49 -13.33
CA GLY A 736 0.58 -0.58 -14.35
C GLY A 736 1.29 -1.88 -13.96
N ASN A 737 2.21 -1.84 -12.98
CA ASN A 737 2.87 -3.02 -12.44
C ASN A 737 2.00 -3.82 -11.45
N TYR A 738 1.10 -3.16 -10.73
CA TYR A 738 0.19 -3.81 -9.76
C TYR A 738 -1.12 -4.27 -10.44
N GLY A 739 -1.56 -3.59 -11.51
CA GLY A 739 -2.66 -4.00 -12.37
C GLY A 739 -3.71 -2.91 -12.57
N THR A 740 -4.91 -3.15 -12.06
CA THR A 740 -6.10 -2.29 -12.20
C THR A 740 -6.94 -2.39 -10.93
N MET A 741 -7.45 -1.28 -10.42
CA MET A 741 -8.35 -1.29 -9.25
C MET A 741 -9.80 -1.48 -9.73
N LEU A 742 -10.46 -2.58 -9.35
CA LEU A 742 -11.77 -2.98 -9.87
C LEU A 742 -12.90 -2.80 -8.84
N GLY A 743 -14.04 -2.24 -9.26
CA GLY A 743 -15.26 -2.22 -8.45
C GLY A 743 -15.17 -1.37 -7.18
N SER A 744 -14.39 -0.28 -7.22
CA SER A 744 -14.21 0.63 -6.10
C SER A 744 -15.12 1.85 -6.20
N LYS A 745 -15.43 2.49 -5.06
CA LYS A 745 -16.04 3.81 -4.98
C LYS A 745 -15.05 4.83 -4.44
N ILE A 746 -15.00 5.99 -5.08
CA ILE A 746 -14.20 7.13 -4.70
C ILE A 746 -15.13 8.35 -4.71
N MET A 747 -15.70 8.71 -3.56
CA MET A 747 -16.80 9.69 -3.50
C MET A 747 -16.73 10.68 -2.34
N GLY A 748 -17.26 11.89 -2.52
CA GLY A 748 -17.39 12.87 -1.43
C GLY A 748 -16.09 13.45 -0.88
N ASN A 749 -14.93 13.08 -1.42
CA ASN A 749 -13.64 13.49 -0.86
C ASN A 749 -13.35 14.96 -1.18
N TYR A 750 -12.87 15.71 -0.19
CA TYR A 750 -12.59 17.14 -0.28
C TYR A 750 -11.08 17.40 -0.21
N ALA A 751 -10.57 18.27 -1.08
CA ALA A 751 -9.17 18.67 -1.12
C ALA A 751 -9.02 20.20 -1.12
N GLN A 752 -8.07 20.73 -0.35
CA GLN A 752 -7.81 22.18 -0.27
C GLN A 752 -6.34 22.52 0.03
N ASN A 753 -5.94 23.71 -0.40
CA ASN A 753 -4.66 24.34 -0.05
C ASN A 753 -4.70 24.98 1.35
N SER A 754 -3.58 25.52 1.84
CA SER A 754 -3.53 26.16 3.16
C SER A 754 -2.45 27.26 3.28
N PRO A 755 -2.41 28.02 4.38
CA PRO A 755 -1.36 28.99 4.68
C PRO A 755 0.08 28.42 4.73
N ASP A 756 0.29 27.11 4.77
CA ASP A 756 1.61 26.48 4.63
C ASP A 756 2.07 26.42 3.16
N GLY A 757 1.12 26.26 2.23
CA GLY A 757 1.38 26.10 0.80
C GLY A 757 0.25 25.47 -0.01
N ASN A 758 0.53 25.29 -1.31
CA ASN A 758 -0.41 24.77 -2.28
C ASN A 758 0.02 23.38 -2.81
N PHE A 759 -0.92 22.46 -2.98
CA PHE A 759 -0.69 21.21 -3.71
C PHE A 759 -0.30 21.50 -5.18
N ILE A 760 0.53 20.65 -5.80
CA ILE A 760 0.71 20.71 -7.27
C ILE A 760 -0.47 20.07 -8.01
N ARG A 761 -1.02 18.97 -7.48
CA ARG A 761 -2.22 18.29 -8.00
C ARG A 761 -3.06 17.87 -6.81
N GLN A 762 -4.38 17.99 -6.86
CA GLN A 762 -5.21 17.52 -5.75
C GLN A 762 -5.51 16.04 -5.92
N PHE A 763 -6.20 15.65 -6.99
CA PHE A 763 -6.51 14.27 -7.31
C PHE A 763 -5.62 13.73 -8.45
N VAL A 764 -4.86 12.68 -8.16
CA VAL A 764 -3.97 11.97 -9.10
C VAL A 764 -4.51 10.56 -9.29
N ILE A 765 -4.93 10.23 -10.52
CA ILE A 765 -5.74 9.03 -10.79
C ILE A 765 -4.95 8.05 -11.65
N GLY A 766 -4.87 6.80 -11.20
CA GLY A 766 -4.23 5.66 -11.89
C GLY A 766 -5.22 4.84 -12.72
N ASN A 767 -5.02 3.52 -12.73
CA ASN A 767 -5.89 2.57 -13.43
C ASN A 767 -7.08 2.16 -12.56
N LEU A 768 -8.29 2.55 -12.98
CA LEU A 768 -9.58 2.14 -12.41
C LEU A 768 -10.39 1.35 -13.46
N ARG A 769 -11.18 0.37 -13.02
CA ARG A 769 -12.13 -0.35 -13.87
C ARG A 769 -13.45 -0.59 -13.16
N GLY A 770 -14.58 -0.46 -13.85
CA GLY A 770 -15.91 -0.77 -13.29
C GLY A 770 -16.18 -0.08 -11.95
N SER A 771 -15.63 1.12 -11.75
CA SER A 771 -15.55 1.83 -10.48
C SER A 771 -16.32 3.15 -10.57
N ILE A 772 -16.70 3.72 -9.42
CA ILE A 772 -17.37 5.02 -9.34
C ILE A 772 -16.36 6.05 -8.84
N PHE A 773 -16.22 7.16 -9.56
CA PHE A 773 -15.42 8.32 -9.16
C PHE A 773 -16.29 9.58 -9.29
N ALA A 774 -16.97 9.97 -8.21
CA ALA A 774 -18.05 10.95 -8.26
C ALA A 774 -18.17 11.82 -7.01
N CYS A 775 -18.76 13.00 -7.09
CA CYS A 775 -18.94 13.90 -5.93
C CYS A 775 -17.64 14.28 -5.20
N ASN A 776 -16.47 14.29 -5.87
CA ASN A 776 -15.22 14.74 -5.24
C ASN A 776 -14.99 16.23 -5.51
N PHE A 777 -14.44 16.95 -4.54
CA PHE A 777 -14.30 18.41 -4.54
C PHE A 777 -12.83 18.84 -4.42
N ALA A 778 -12.39 19.68 -5.35
CA ALA A 778 -11.03 20.21 -5.44
C ALA A 778 -11.04 21.75 -5.33
N ASP A 779 -10.80 22.28 -4.14
CA ASP A 779 -10.59 23.73 -3.91
C ASP A 779 -9.16 24.09 -4.27
N VAL A 780 -8.96 24.54 -5.52
CA VAL A 780 -7.65 24.83 -6.10
C VAL A 780 -7.13 26.24 -5.78
N THR A 781 -7.86 27.00 -4.97
CA THR A 781 -7.56 28.40 -4.63
C THR A 781 -6.12 28.56 -4.12
N PRO A 782 -5.28 29.41 -4.75
CA PRO A 782 -3.89 29.55 -4.37
C PRO A 782 -3.69 30.49 -3.18
N TYR A 783 -3.18 29.97 -2.06
CA TYR A 783 -2.56 30.83 -1.04
C TYR A 783 -1.30 31.49 -1.60
N SER A 784 -1.06 32.74 -1.23
CA SER A 784 0.01 33.60 -1.74
C SER A 784 0.68 34.43 -0.63
N SER A 785 1.94 34.78 -0.78
CA SER A 785 2.66 35.72 0.08
C SER A 785 2.17 37.16 -0.14
N VAL A 786 2.42 38.06 0.82
CA VAL A 786 2.14 39.51 0.67
C VAL A 786 2.89 40.07 -0.55
N GLU A 787 4.16 39.67 -0.70
CA GLU A 787 5.07 40.07 -1.76
C GLU A 787 4.57 39.61 -3.14
N LYS A 788 4.10 38.37 -3.26
CA LYS A 788 3.64 37.81 -4.53
C LYS A 788 2.21 38.23 -4.87
N ALA A 789 1.31 38.27 -3.90
CA ALA A 789 -0.06 38.75 -4.07
C ALA A 789 -0.13 40.26 -4.36
N LYS A 790 0.87 41.02 -3.90
CA LYS A 790 0.88 42.50 -3.89
C LYS A 790 -0.34 43.08 -3.15
N LYS A 791 -0.70 42.41 -2.05
CA LYS A 791 -1.88 42.66 -1.21
C LYS A 791 -1.47 42.66 0.26
N PRO A 792 -2.16 43.42 1.13
CA PRO A 792 -1.85 43.43 2.56
C PRO A 792 -2.13 42.06 3.21
N PHE A 793 -1.40 41.76 4.29
CA PHE A 793 -1.75 40.61 5.13
C PHE A 793 -3.13 40.80 5.75
N GLY A 794 -4.00 39.80 5.64
CA GLY A 794 -5.41 39.86 6.02
C GLY A 794 -6.38 39.86 4.84
N ASP A 795 -5.90 40.13 3.61
CA ASP A 795 -6.66 39.85 2.39
C ASP A 795 -6.92 38.33 2.24
N PRO A 796 -8.05 37.91 1.63
CA PRO A 796 -8.33 36.50 1.37
C PRO A 796 -7.17 35.78 0.65
N TYR A 797 -6.80 34.62 1.19
CA TYR A 797 -5.71 33.75 0.69
C TYR A 797 -4.31 34.38 0.72
N VAL A 798 -4.11 35.52 1.39
CA VAL A 798 -2.78 36.12 1.64
C VAL A 798 -2.22 35.65 2.98
N SER A 799 -1.00 35.10 2.97
CA SER A 799 -0.36 34.47 4.12
C SER A 799 1.09 34.92 4.32
N ASN A 800 1.44 35.31 5.54
CA ASN A 800 2.84 35.55 5.94
C ASN A 800 3.60 34.25 6.28
N SER A 801 2.94 33.09 6.32
CA SER A 801 3.55 31.80 6.68
C SER A 801 3.87 30.90 5.48
N ILE A 802 3.45 31.27 4.26
CA ILE A 802 3.55 30.37 3.10
C ILE A 802 4.99 30.13 2.69
N LYS A 803 5.34 28.86 2.52
CA LYS A 803 6.71 28.41 2.18
C LYS A 803 6.77 27.52 0.95
N TYR A 804 5.64 26.92 0.54
CA TYR A 804 5.62 25.93 -0.53
C TYR A 804 4.63 26.29 -1.64
N ARG A 805 5.13 26.42 -2.87
CA ARG A 805 4.33 26.78 -4.07
C ARG A 805 3.51 28.07 -3.88
N ASP A 806 4.09 29.06 -3.19
CA ASP A 806 3.56 30.42 -3.03
C ASP A 806 2.92 30.93 -4.33
N GLY A 807 1.61 31.25 -4.30
CA GLY A 807 0.88 31.84 -5.42
C GLY A 807 0.96 31.04 -6.72
N ILE A 808 0.92 29.71 -6.65
CA ILE A 808 0.80 28.81 -7.80
C ILE A 808 -0.39 27.88 -7.56
N GLY A 809 -1.44 28.04 -8.37
CA GLY A 809 -2.65 27.22 -8.32
C GLY A 809 -2.39 25.72 -8.45
N SER A 810 -3.32 24.93 -7.92
CA SER A 810 -3.30 23.47 -8.00
C SER A 810 -4.02 22.98 -9.26
N PHE A 811 -3.58 21.85 -9.84
CA PHE A 811 -4.43 21.12 -10.78
C PHE A 811 -5.47 20.29 -9.98
N GLY A 812 -6.76 20.45 -10.27
CA GLY A 812 -7.83 19.73 -9.56
C GLY A 812 -7.74 18.21 -9.74
N PHE A 813 -7.99 17.73 -10.97
CA PHE A 813 -7.92 16.31 -11.33
C PHE A 813 -6.83 16.07 -12.39
N TYR A 814 -6.12 14.94 -12.30
CA TYR A 814 -4.96 14.65 -13.14
C TYR A 814 -4.79 13.14 -13.42
N GLY A 815 -4.71 12.75 -14.69
CA GLY A 815 -4.46 11.37 -15.12
C GLY A 815 -5.75 10.60 -15.43
N GLY A 816 -5.84 9.37 -14.94
CA GLY A 816 -7.02 8.51 -15.03
C GLY A 816 -7.06 7.63 -16.28
N ALA A 817 -6.86 6.31 -16.09
CA ALA A 817 -7.29 5.29 -17.04
C ALA A 817 -8.54 4.62 -16.48
N LEU A 818 -9.72 5.05 -16.95
CA LEU A 818 -11.04 4.78 -16.35
C LEU A 818 -11.84 3.82 -17.22
N GLU A 819 -11.51 2.52 -17.17
CA GLU A 819 -12.17 1.53 -18.02
C GLU A 819 -13.60 1.24 -17.51
N THR A 820 -14.63 1.62 -18.28
CA THR A 820 -16.05 1.39 -17.90
C THR A 820 -16.40 1.89 -16.49
N CYS A 821 -15.87 3.05 -16.11
CA CYS A 821 -16.13 3.66 -14.80
C CYS A 821 -17.23 4.73 -14.91
N GLU A 822 -17.98 4.93 -13.83
CA GLU A 822 -18.91 6.05 -13.69
C GLU A 822 -18.18 7.28 -13.16
N VAL A 823 -18.36 8.43 -13.81
CA VAL A 823 -17.70 9.70 -13.46
C VAL A 823 -18.72 10.84 -13.56
N TRP A 824 -19.06 11.47 -12.44
CA TRP A 824 -20.07 12.53 -12.41
C TRP A 824 -19.93 13.41 -11.17
N GLY A 825 -20.31 14.69 -11.27
CA GLY A 825 -20.33 15.62 -10.13
C GLY A 825 -18.97 15.81 -9.43
N ASN A 826 -17.85 15.70 -10.15
CA ASN A 826 -16.54 16.05 -9.61
C ASN A 826 -16.28 17.54 -9.91
N PHE A 827 -15.93 18.32 -8.89
CA PHE A 827 -15.90 19.77 -8.96
C PHE A 827 -14.50 20.33 -8.72
N ILE A 828 -14.12 21.34 -9.50
CA ILE A 828 -12.94 22.18 -9.27
C ILE A 828 -13.47 23.58 -8.93
N PHE A 829 -13.02 24.16 -7.82
CA PHE A 829 -13.47 25.49 -7.39
C PHE A 829 -12.27 26.40 -7.06
N ASP A 830 -12.34 27.65 -7.50
CA ASP A 830 -11.40 28.72 -7.14
C ASP A 830 -12.19 29.88 -6.50
N GLN A 831 -12.02 30.03 -5.19
CA GLN A 831 -12.72 31.02 -4.37
C GLN A 831 -12.24 32.46 -4.62
N LEU A 832 -11.06 32.66 -5.26
CA LEU A 832 -10.58 33.99 -5.64
C LEU A 832 -11.18 34.49 -6.96
N THR A 833 -11.66 33.59 -7.82
CA THR A 833 -12.33 33.93 -9.09
C THR A 833 -13.82 33.58 -9.13
N ASP A 834 -14.35 33.05 -8.01
CA ASP A 834 -15.71 32.49 -7.87
C ASP A 834 -16.07 31.50 -9.00
N LYS A 835 -15.08 30.71 -9.42
CA LYS A 835 -15.17 29.87 -10.62
C LYS A 835 -15.32 28.40 -10.26
N LEU A 836 -16.50 27.85 -10.54
CA LEU A 836 -16.79 26.42 -10.44
C LEU A 836 -16.70 25.75 -11.82
N GLU A 837 -15.86 24.72 -11.94
CA GLU A 837 -15.75 23.85 -13.11
C GLU A 837 -16.14 22.41 -12.75
N ILE A 838 -16.64 21.65 -13.73
CA ILE A 838 -16.97 20.22 -13.57
C ILE A 838 -15.94 19.38 -14.34
N TRP A 839 -15.39 18.36 -13.69
CA TRP A 839 -14.48 17.40 -14.32
C TRP A 839 -15.21 16.12 -14.76
N THR A 840 -15.21 15.87 -16.07
CA THR A 840 -15.95 14.82 -16.78
C THR A 840 -15.18 13.51 -17.00
N GLY A 841 -13.99 13.37 -16.43
CA GLY A 841 -13.09 12.22 -16.66
C GLY A 841 -11.93 12.51 -17.61
N ASP A 842 -11.85 13.73 -18.16
CA ASP A 842 -10.87 14.15 -19.16
C ASP A 842 -9.43 14.05 -18.67
N ASN A 843 -8.56 13.44 -19.49
CA ASN A 843 -7.13 13.35 -19.23
C ASN A 843 -6.30 14.40 -19.98
N LEU A 844 -5.00 14.46 -19.67
CA LEU A 844 -4.01 15.43 -20.17
C LEU A 844 -3.85 15.54 -21.70
N ARG A 845 -4.47 14.65 -22.48
CA ARG A 845 -4.50 14.69 -23.94
C ARG A 845 -5.80 15.27 -24.50
N GLY A 846 -6.63 15.91 -23.66
CA GLY A 846 -7.97 16.39 -24.04
C GLY A 846 -8.90 15.25 -24.46
N SER A 847 -8.63 14.03 -23.98
CA SER A 847 -9.39 12.83 -24.34
C SER A 847 -10.36 12.48 -23.22
N VAL A 848 -11.66 12.71 -23.47
CA VAL A 848 -12.77 12.18 -22.67
C VAL A 848 -12.74 10.64 -22.72
N HIS A 849 -13.13 9.95 -21.64
CA HIS A 849 -13.21 8.48 -21.65
C HIS A 849 -14.36 7.98 -22.54
N THR A 850 -14.04 7.05 -23.44
CA THR A 850 -14.90 6.64 -24.58
C THR A 850 -16.14 5.81 -24.21
N LYS A 851 -16.39 5.60 -22.92
CA LYS A 851 -17.59 4.92 -22.39
C LYS A 851 -18.22 5.72 -21.24
N TYR A 852 -18.22 7.05 -21.38
CA TYR A 852 -18.95 7.96 -20.50
C TYR A 852 -20.46 7.73 -20.60
N LEU A 853 -21.08 7.42 -19.46
CA LEU A 853 -22.51 7.59 -19.25
C LEU A 853 -22.67 8.81 -18.33
N PRO A 854 -23.24 9.94 -18.80
CA PRO A 854 -23.56 11.06 -17.92
C PRO A 854 -24.70 10.67 -16.98
N THR A 855 -24.37 10.19 -15.79
CA THR A 855 -25.33 9.89 -14.70
C THR A 855 -25.61 11.11 -13.82
N GLY A 856 -25.46 12.32 -14.36
CA GLY A 856 -26.23 13.45 -13.87
C GLY A 856 -27.72 13.13 -14.00
N HIS A 857 -28.49 13.21 -12.91
CA HIS A 857 -29.94 12.99 -12.96
C HIS A 857 -30.62 13.90 -14.01
N GLN A 858 -30.12 15.13 -14.13
CA GLN A 858 -30.56 16.07 -15.15
C GLN A 858 -30.21 15.62 -16.57
N ASP A 859 -29.07 14.97 -16.80
CA ASP A 859 -28.67 14.50 -18.13
C ASP A 859 -29.44 13.25 -18.57
N PHE A 860 -29.76 12.35 -17.63
CA PHE A 860 -30.73 11.28 -17.89
C PHE A 860 -32.11 11.85 -18.24
N LEU A 861 -32.61 12.83 -17.47
CA LEU A 861 -33.87 13.52 -17.79
C LEU A 861 -33.80 14.27 -19.13
N ASN A 862 -32.65 14.87 -19.48
CA ASN A 862 -32.43 15.54 -20.76
C ASN A 862 -32.44 14.52 -21.91
N ALA A 863 -31.74 13.39 -21.78
CA ALA A 863 -31.72 12.32 -22.79
C ALA A 863 -33.10 11.70 -23.00
N VAL A 864 -33.88 11.48 -21.92
CA VAL A 864 -35.28 11.03 -22.00
C VAL A 864 -36.16 12.08 -22.70
N LYS A 865 -36.00 13.37 -22.39
CA LYS A 865 -36.69 14.47 -23.08
C LYS A 865 -36.30 14.58 -24.56
N PHE A 866 -35.02 14.51 -24.89
CA PHE A 866 -34.55 14.52 -26.28
C PHE A 866 -35.11 13.35 -27.06
N LYS A 867 -35.10 12.13 -26.50
CA LYS A 867 -35.68 10.95 -27.18
C LYS A 867 -37.20 11.06 -27.36
N ALA A 868 -37.91 11.66 -26.41
CA ALA A 868 -39.34 11.98 -26.56
C ALA A 868 -39.58 13.03 -27.66
N LEU A 869 -38.74 14.07 -27.74
CA LEU A 869 -38.77 15.09 -28.80
C LEU A 869 -38.40 14.52 -30.18
N GLU A 870 -37.45 13.59 -30.26
CA GLU A 870 -37.12 12.86 -31.49
C GLU A 870 -38.30 12.02 -31.98
N MET A 871 -39.00 11.31 -31.09
CA MET A 871 -40.21 10.56 -31.43
C MET A 871 -41.35 11.49 -31.89
N GLN A 872 -41.54 12.64 -31.24
CA GLN A 872 -42.51 13.65 -31.66
C GLN A 872 -42.15 14.27 -33.01
N LEU A 873 -40.87 14.56 -33.25
CA LEU A 873 -40.37 15.09 -34.52
C LEU A 873 -40.53 14.08 -35.66
N ALA A 874 -40.26 12.79 -35.42
CA ALA A 874 -40.50 11.73 -36.38
C ALA A 874 -41.98 11.60 -36.75
N ALA A 875 -42.87 11.60 -35.74
CA ALA A 875 -44.32 11.57 -35.96
C ALA A 875 -44.82 12.80 -36.74
N LEU A 876 -44.31 14.01 -36.44
CA LEU A 876 -44.62 15.23 -37.19
C LEU A 876 -44.07 15.20 -38.63
N GLN A 877 -42.89 14.62 -38.85
CA GLN A 877 -42.34 14.44 -40.20
C GLN A 877 -43.17 13.44 -41.02
N GLU A 878 -43.64 12.37 -40.40
CA GLU A 878 -44.56 11.40 -41.01
C GLU A 878 -45.94 12.02 -41.29
N GLU A 879 -46.48 12.83 -40.38
CA GLU A 879 -47.74 13.56 -40.59
C GLU A 879 -47.61 14.59 -41.73
N VAL A 880 -46.52 15.35 -41.78
CA VAL A 880 -46.20 16.29 -42.88
C VAL A 880 -45.97 15.57 -44.21
N ALA A 881 -45.37 14.38 -44.22
CA ALA A 881 -45.25 13.55 -45.41
C ALA A 881 -46.64 13.08 -45.90
N ASN A 882 -47.49 12.63 -44.98
CA ASN A 882 -48.88 12.24 -45.27
C ASN A 882 -49.75 13.42 -45.75
N MET A 883 -49.52 14.64 -45.25
CA MET A 883 -50.15 15.85 -45.79
C MET A 883 -49.69 16.16 -47.22
N LYS A 884 -48.39 16.00 -47.54
CA LYS A 884 -47.86 16.18 -48.90
C LYS A 884 -48.40 15.14 -49.90
N LEU A 885 -48.60 13.90 -49.44
CA LEU A 885 -49.26 12.83 -50.22
C LEU A 885 -50.75 13.13 -50.47
N LYS A 886 -51.48 13.68 -49.48
CA LYS A 886 -52.85 14.16 -49.68
C LYS A 886 -52.93 15.38 -50.60
N ALA A 887 -51.92 16.25 -50.59
CA ALA A 887 -51.85 17.43 -51.46
C ALA A 887 -51.57 17.11 -52.95
N THR A 888 -51.30 15.86 -53.31
CA THR A 888 -50.91 15.44 -54.68
C THR A 888 -51.95 14.57 -55.39
N THR A 889 -53.16 14.40 -54.84
CA THR A 889 -54.15 13.42 -55.33
C THR A 889 -55.59 13.95 -55.50
N THR A 890 -55.82 14.80 -56.51
CA THR A 890 -57.12 14.97 -57.24
C THR A 890 -56.88 15.76 -58.55
N PRO A 891 -57.77 15.70 -59.57
CA PRO A 891 -57.33 15.73 -60.98
C PRO A 891 -57.47 17.07 -61.71
N SER A 892 -56.86 17.14 -62.90
CA SER A 892 -57.02 18.25 -63.86
C SER A 892 -58.47 18.40 -64.35
N PRO A 893 -59.03 19.62 -64.43
CA PRO A 893 -60.39 19.87 -64.89
C PRO A 893 -60.50 19.89 -66.42
N ALA A 894 -61.58 19.31 -66.95
CA ALA A 894 -61.95 19.46 -68.35
C ALA A 894 -62.76 20.76 -68.57
N GLN A 895 -62.38 21.53 -69.60
CA GLN A 895 -63.16 22.64 -70.15
C GLN A 895 -64.38 22.12 -70.96
N PRO A 896 -65.45 22.92 -71.23
CA PRO A 896 -65.36 24.36 -71.58
C PRO A 896 -66.39 25.34 -70.98
N GLN A 897 -66.18 26.60 -71.36
CA GLN A 897 -66.91 27.87 -71.12
C GLN A 897 -68.15 28.06 -72.03
N PRO A 898 -68.90 29.20 -72.01
CA PRO A 898 -69.13 30.29 -71.01
C PRO A 898 -70.69 30.56 -70.84
N PRO A 899 -71.28 31.75 -70.50
CA PRO A 899 -70.76 33.07 -70.08
C PRO A 899 -71.51 33.85 -68.94
N GLN A 900 -71.05 35.11 -68.72
CA GLN A 900 -71.74 36.33 -68.22
C GLN A 900 -71.69 36.80 -66.72
N ASN A 901 -70.86 37.83 -66.52
CA ASN A 901 -71.14 39.18 -65.96
C ASN A 901 -71.30 39.50 -64.44
N ALA A 902 -70.89 40.76 -64.13
CA ALA A 902 -71.39 41.70 -63.10
C ALA A 902 -70.66 41.92 -61.73
N ASP A 903 -69.55 42.68 -61.77
CA ASP A 903 -69.33 44.02 -61.16
C ASP A 903 -69.32 44.35 -59.63
N SER A 904 -68.46 45.33 -59.26
CA SER A 904 -68.34 46.08 -57.96
C SER A 904 -68.03 45.30 -56.65
N GLY A 905 -67.46 45.85 -55.55
CA GLY A 905 -66.89 47.18 -55.18
C GLY A 905 -66.97 47.41 -53.63
N SER A 906 -66.22 48.28 -52.93
CA SER A 906 -64.96 49.03 -53.16
C SER A 906 -64.54 49.84 -51.89
N GLN A 907 -63.23 50.12 -51.67
CA GLN A 907 -62.63 51.03 -50.62
C GLN A 907 -62.74 50.53 -49.14
N GLY A 908 -62.01 50.98 -48.11
CA GLY A 908 -60.89 51.94 -47.83
C GLY A 908 -60.76 52.09 -46.29
N ALA A 909 -59.81 52.72 -45.58
CA ALA A 909 -58.50 53.35 -45.78
C ALA A 909 -57.99 53.86 -44.38
N THR A 910 -56.65 53.91 -44.13
CA THR A 910 -55.90 54.79 -43.17
C THR A 910 -56.27 54.96 -41.66
N GLY A 911 -55.26 54.98 -40.76
CA GLY A 911 -55.32 55.80 -39.51
C GLY A 911 -54.55 55.35 -38.24
N THR A 912 -53.50 56.09 -37.86
CA THR A 912 -52.92 56.28 -36.49
C THR A 912 -52.99 57.80 -36.14
N PRO A 913 -52.75 58.35 -34.90
CA PRO A 913 -51.84 57.88 -33.83
C PRO A 913 -52.21 58.19 -32.32
N GLU A 914 -51.28 57.86 -31.41
CA GLU A 914 -50.81 58.54 -30.17
C GLU A 914 -51.64 58.86 -28.87
N ALA A 915 -51.03 58.43 -27.73
CA ALA A 915 -50.68 59.17 -26.48
C ALA A 915 -51.61 59.34 -25.23
N THR A 916 -51.10 58.86 -24.07
CA THR A 916 -51.19 59.39 -22.66
C THR A 916 -52.55 59.47 -21.90
N SER A 917 -52.69 59.42 -20.56
CA SER A 917 -51.79 59.27 -19.37
C SER A 917 -52.57 58.95 -18.05
N GLU A 918 -51.90 58.94 -16.86
CA GLU A 918 -52.43 59.04 -15.46
C GLU A 918 -52.85 57.73 -14.71
N GLN A 919 -52.77 57.54 -13.37
CA GLN A 919 -52.06 58.20 -12.23
C GLN A 919 -51.89 57.21 -10.99
N GLN A 920 -51.33 57.66 -9.84
CA GLN A 920 -50.94 56.92 -8.59
C GLN A 920 -51.57 57.61 -7.31
N PRO A 921 -51.15 57.49 -6.00
CA PRO A 921 -50.31 56.56 -5.18
C PRO A 921 -51.21 55.82 -4.11
N PRO A 922 -51.03 55.73 -2.75
CA PRO A 922 -49.92 55.69 -1.73
C PRO A 922 -49.72 54.25 -1.11
N LYS A 923 -48.97 53.88 -0.04
CA LYS A 923 -48.25 54.42 1.16
C LYS A 923 -49.06 54.63 2.49
N ALA A 924 -48.57 54.37 3.73
CA ALA A 924 -47.35 53.69 4.26
C ALA A 924 -47.40 53.36 5.81
N ASP A 925 -46.28 52.83 6.36
CA ASP A 925 -45.80 52.78 7.78
C ASP A 925 -46.27 51.69 8.78
N SER A 926 -45.58 51.52 9.94
CA SER A 926 -44.44 50.58 10.16
C SER A 926 -44.07 50.36 11.66
N SER A 927 -43.46 49.22 12.04
CA SER A 927 -42.56 49.04 13.23
C SER A 927 -41.91 47.62 13.30
N SER A 928 -41.02 47.35 14.27
CA SER A 928 -40.10 46.19 14.32
C SER A 928 -40.22 45.28 15.58
N GLY A 929 -39.62 44.07 15.55
CA GLY A 929 -39.48 43.18 16.72
C GLY A 929 -38.66 41.90 16.45
N GLN A 930 -37.72 41.55 17.34
CA GLN A 930 -36.74 40.45 17.18
C GLN A 930 -37.22 39.10 17.75
N GLY A 931 -36.56 37.99 17.38
CA GLY A 931 -36.53 36.75 18.18
C GLY A 931 -36.33 35.47 17.35
N GLY A 932 -35.52 34.52 17.81
CA GLY A 932 -35.31 33.24 17.12
C GLY A 932 -34.71 32.14 17.99
N THR A 933 -34.98 30.89 17.61
CA THR A 933 -34.45 29.58 18.06
C THR A 933 -35.22 28.54 17.20
N ALA A 934 -34.74 27.42 16.64
CA ALA A 934 -33.67 26.45 16.89
C ALA A 934 -34.31 25.05 17.05
N THR A 935 -33.81 24.05 16.30
CA THR A 935 -33.93 22.58 16.52
C THR A 935 -35.28 21.83 16.31
N ALA A 936 -35.12 20.50 16.11
CA ALA A 936 -36.05 19.38 16.29
C ALA A 936 -36.92 18.85 15.10
N GLN A 937 -36.38 17.81 14.44
CA GLN A 937 -37.09 16.56 14.06
C GLN A 937 -37.48 15.74 15.34
N PRO A 938 -38.15 14.56 15.30
CA PRO A 938 -38.50 13.69 14.15
C PRO A 938 -39.97 13.15 14.15
N THR A 939 -40.29 12.26 13.20
CA THR A 939 -41.10 11.04 13.49
C THR A 939 -40.88 9.97 12.40
N THR A 940 -41.21 8.71 12.71
CA THR A 940 -40.87 7.50 11.93
C THR A 940 -41.95 7.06 10.93
N PRO A 941 -41.64 6.05 10.09
CA PRO A 941 -42.55 4.89 10.03
C PRO A 941 -41.84 3.52 10.11
N VAL A 942 -42.65 2.46 10.28
CA VAL A 942 -42.22 1.07 10.58
C VAL A 942 -42.37 0.16 9.36
N ALA A 943 -41.59 -0.94 9.32
CA ALA A 943 -41.60 -1.94 8.24
C ALA A 943 -42.65 -3.06 8.42
N PRO A 944 -42.95 -3.82 7.35
CA PRO A 944 -43.36 -5.22 7.45
C PRO A 944 -42.33 -6.19 6.82
N ALA A 945 -42.44 -7.48 7.15
CA ALA A 945 -41.51 -8.55 6.74
C ALA A 945 -42.25 -9.73 6.02
N PRO A 946 -41.75 -10.98 5.93
CA PRO A 946 -41.31 -11.50 4.62
C PRO A 946 -41.98 -12.82 4.18
N THR A 947 -41.74 -13.24 2.93
CA THR A 947 -42.09 -14.59 2.43
C THR A 947 -40.98 -15.23 1.60
N THR A 948 -40.78 -16.53 1.79
CA THR A 948 -39.71 -17.38 1.25
C THR A 948 -39.93 -17.84 -0.19
N PRO A 949 -38.88 -18.35 -0.86
CA PRO A 949 -39.01 -19.62 -1.58
C PRO A 949 -37.91 -20.63 -1.22
N ALA A 950 -38.19 -21.92 -1.48
CA ALA A 950 -37.33 -23.08 -1.19
C ALA A 950 -37.10 -23.92 -2.48
N PRO A 951 -36.47 -25.12 -2.47
CA PRO A 951 -35.28 -25.33 -3.31
C PRO A 951 -35.44 -26.32 -4.47
N VAL A 952 -34.60 -26.23 -5.50
CA VAL A 952 -34.43 -27.32 -6.50
C VAL A 952 -33.02 -27.42 -7.09
N THR A 953 -32.49 -28.64 -7.08
CA THR A 953 -31.40 -29.21 -7.91
C THR A 953 -31.51 -30.74 -7.79
N PRO A 954 -30.89 -31.57 -8.67
CA PRO A 954 -30.26 -31.30 -9.96
C PRO A 954 -30.77 -32.20 -11.12
N ALA A 955 -30.35 -31.93 -12.36
CA ALA A 955 -30.36 -32.89 -13.47
C ALA A 955 -29.27 -32.55 -14.51
N ASN A 956 -28.80 -33.54 -15.29
CA ASN A 956 -27.69 -33.42 -16.24
C ASN A 956 -28.16 -33.66 -17.71
N PRO A 957 -27.32 -33.44 -18.76
CA PRO A 957 -27.77 -33.18 -20.14
C PRO A 957 -28.08 -34.44 -20.98
N PRO A 958 -28.67 -34.27 -22.18
CA PRO A 958 -27.94 -34.72 -23.38
C PRO A 958 -28.12 -33.91 -24.69
N ALA A 959 -27.11 -34.06 -25.57
CA ALA A 959 -27.14 -34.10 -27.04
C ALA A 959 -27.48 -32.86 -27.92
N ASN A 960 -26.78 -32.80 -29.07
CA ASN A 960 -26.97 -31.85 -30.16
C ASN A 960 -28.11 -32.25 -31.12
N SER A 961 -28.70 -31.26 -31.80
CA SER A 961 -29.08 -31.39 -33.21
C SER A 961 -29.10 -30.00 -33.89
N ASP A 962 -28.26 -29.78 -34.89
CA ASP A 962 -28.21 -28.52 -35.63
C ASP A 962 -29.46 -28.28 -36.50
N GLN A 963 -29.91 -27.03 -36.59
CA GLN A 963 -30.18 -26.43 -37.90
C GLN A 963 -30.20 -24.89 -37.90
N ALA A 964 -29.18 -24.33 -38.56
CA ALA A 964 -29.15 -23.06 -39.29
C ALA A 964 -30.00 -21.86 -38.80
N GLN A 965 -29.35 -20.90 -38.13
CA GLN A 965 -29.61 -19.48 -38.40
C GLN A 965 -28.74 -19.03 -39.58
N SER A 966 -29.31 -18.28 -40.52
CA SER A 966 -28.62 -17.83 -41.73
C SER A 966 -27.53 -16.81 -41.42
N GLN A 967 -26.26 -17.15 -41.68
CA GLN A 967 -25.17 -16.18 -41.73
C GLN A 967 -25.47 -15.09 -42.78
N PRO A 968 -25.01 -13.84 -42.56
CA PRO A 968 -24.81 -12.90 -43.65
C PRO A 968 -23.90 -13.54 -44.71
N ALA A 969 -24.20 -13.36 -45.99
CA ALA A 969 -23.40 -13.93 -47.06
C ALA A 969 -21.92 -13.49 -46.91
N ALA A 970 -21.01 -14.47 -46.93
CA ALA A 970 -19.58 -14.19 -46.80
C ALA A 970 -19.14 -13.20 -47.89
N LYS A 971 -18.43 -12.13 -47.49
CA LYS A 971 -17.83 -11.23 -48.47
C LYS A 971 -16.87 -12.03 -49.36
N PRO A 972 -16.93 -11.88 -50.69
CA PRO A 972 -16.07 -12.63 -51.60
C PRO A 972 -14.59 -12.39 -51.27
N GLU A 973 -13.77 -13.43 -51.38
CA GLU A 973 -12.32 -13.36 -51.12
C GLU A 973 -11.69 -12.25 -51.98
N THR A 974 -11.12 -11.23 -51.35
CA THR A 974 -10.20 -10.30 -51.99
C THR A 974 -8.79 -10.62 -51.52
N SER A 975 -7.86 -10.72 -52.47
CA SER A 975 -6.45 -11.06 -52.20
C SER A 975 -5.50 -10.11 -52.90
N ILE A 976 -4.44 -9.70 -52.19
CA ILE A 976 -3.34 -8.89 -52.69
C ILE A 976 -2.03 -9.65 -52.46
N LYS A 977 -1.38 -10.09 -53.54
CA LYS A 977 -0.12 -10.86 -53.51
C LYS A 977 1.04 -10.01 -54.04
N PHE A 978 2.23 -10.17 -53.47
CA PHE A 978 3.46 -9.50 -53.89
C PHE A 978 4.51 -10.53 -54.32
N THR A 979 5.01 -10.46 -55.55
CA THR A 979 6.04 -11.39 -56.08
C THR A 979 7.46 -10.80 -56.08
N PHE A 980 7.59 -9.47 -55.99
CA PHE A 980 8.84 -8.73 -56.11
C PHE A 980 9.56 -8.86 -57.48
N ASP A 981 8.88 -9.36 -58.51
CA ASP A 981 9.44 -9.45 -59.88
C ASP A 981 9.77 -8.07 -60.46
N GLY A 982 10.93 -7.97 -61.13
CA GLY A 982 11.41 -6.74 -61.77
C GLY A 982 11.80 -5.61 -60.79
N VAL A 983 11.64 -5.80 -59.47
CA VAL A 983 11.97 -4.78 -58.48
C VAL A 983 13.49 -4.69 -58.28
N ALA A 984 14.06 -3.50 -58.51
CA ALA A 984 15.48 -3.26 -58.30
C ALA A 984 15.84 -3.31 -56.80
N ALA A 985 17.04 -3.82 -56.46
CA ALA A 985 17.49 -3.99 -55.07
C ALA A 985 17.38 -2.72 -54.21
N THR A 986 17.62 -1.54 -54.82
CA THR A 986 17.58 -0.22 -54.18
C THR A 986 16.20 0.45 -54.18
N ALA A 987 15.15 -0.21 -54.68
CA ALA A 987 13.79 0.35 -54.67
C ALA A 987 13.27 0.56 -53.25
N ALA A 988 12.46 1.60 -53.04
CA ALA A 988 11.90 1.94 -51.73
C ALA A 988 10.58 1.22 -51.43
N GLU A 989 9.90 0.68 -52.44
CA GLU A 989 8.59 0.05 -52.34
C GLU A 989 8.36 -0.99 -53.43
N ALA A 990 7.50 -1.97 -53.15
CA ALA A 990 6.92 -2.88 -54.13
C ALA A 990 5.39 -2.72 -54.16
N VAL A 991 4.78 -2.95 -55.32
CA VAL A 991 3.33 -2.83 -55.56
C VAL A 991 2.70 -4.23 -55.60
N GLY A 992 1.47 -4.35 -55.10
CA GLY A 992 0.71 -5.60 -55.05
C GLY A 992 0.01 -5.93 -56.37
N SER A 993 -0.58 -7.15 -56.43
CA SER A 993 -1.34 -7.65 -57.59
C SER A 993 -2.60 -6.85 -57.93
N ASP A 994 -3.03 -5.94 -57.06
CA ASP A 994 -4.12 -4.98 -57.28
C ASP A 994 -3.66 -3.70 -58.01
N GLY A 995 -2.34 -3.48 -58.12
CA GLY A 995 -1.75 -2.28 -58.72
C GLY A 995 -1.78 -1.03 -57.84
N SER A 996 -2.29 -1.09 -56.60
CA SER A 996 -2.46 0.09 -55.73
C SER A 996 -1.82 -0.05 -54.34
N ALA A 997 -1.97 -1.22 -53.71
CA ALA A 997 -1.37 -1.51 -52.41
C ALA A 997 0.14 -1.67 -52.50
N LYS A 998 0.85 -1.34 -51.41
CA LYS A 998 2.31 -1.27 -51.40
C LYS A 998 2.92 -1.85 -50.13
N LEU A 999 4.10 -2.45 -50.25
CA LEU A 999 5.01 -2.71 -49.14
C LEU A 999 6.19 -1.74 -49.26
N LYS A 1000 6.38 -0.89 -48.24
CA LYS A 1000 7.36 0.21 -48.24
C LYS A 1000 8.45 -0.05 -47.22
N THR A 1001 9.72 0.17 -47.60
CA THR A 1001 10.84 0.15 -46.65
C THR A 1001 11.03 1.54 -46.02
N LEU A 1002 10.92 1.61 -44.70
CA LEU A 1002 10.99 2.86 -43.94
C LEU A 1002 12.16 2.80 -42.95
N ASN A 1003 12.92 3.88 -42.82
CA ASN A 1003 13.93 4.03 -41.78
C ASN A 1003 13.27 4.69 -40.55
N ASN A 1004 13.38 4.09 -39.35
CA ASN A 1004 12.79 4.67 -38.14
C ASN A 1004 13.51 5.94 -37.65
N SER A 1005 14.76 6.16 -38.07
CA SER A 1005 15.58 7.32 -37.71
C SER A 1005 16.52 7.67 -38.85
N ILE A 1006 16.05 8.56 -39.75
CA ILE A 1006 16.88 9.13 -40.83
C ILE A 1006 18.17 9.75 -40.29
N LYS A 1007 18.15 10.30 -39.06
CA LYS A 1007 19.32 10.86 -38.37
C LYS A 1007 20.36 9.81 -37.93
N SER A 1008 19.96 8.56 -37.73
CA SER A 1008 20.86 7.44 -37.38
C SER A 1008 21.47 6.76 -38.60
N GLY A 1009 21.08 7.17 -39.81
CA GLY A 1009 21.51 6.56 -41.07
C GLY A 1009 20.93 5.17 -41.29
N GLU A 1010 21.41 4.49 -42.32
CA GLU A 1010 20.98 3.13 -42.68
C GLU A 1010 21.55 2.06 -41.71
N PRO A 1011 20.89 0.89 -41.60
CA PRO A 1011 21.41 -0.26 -40.87
C PRO A 1011 22.81 -0.67 -41.36
N GLU A 1012 23.59 -1.29 -40.48
CA GLU A 1012 24.91 -1.81 -40.87
C GLU A 1012 24.77 -2.92 -41.92
N GLY A 1013 25.56 -2.84 -43.00
CA GLY A 1013 25.47 -3.76 -44.15
C GLY A 1013 24.27 -3.56 -45.08
N TRP A 1014 23.48 -2.49 -44.94
CA TRP A 1014 22.31 -2.26 -45.80
C TRP A 1014 22.68 -1.91 -47.25
N VAL A 1015 22.48 -2.86 -48.17
CA VAL A 1015 22.75 -2.72 -49.62
C VAL A 1015 21.51 -2.43 -50.46
N GLY A 1016 20.31 -2.60 -49.89
CA GLY A 1016 19.04 -2.49 -50.62
C GLY A 1016 17.88 -3.08 -49.82
N ALA A 1017 16.65 -2.76 -50.22
CA ALA A 1017 15.44 -3.30 -49.63
C ALA A 1017 15.00 -4.62 -50.25
N PHE A 1018 15.47 -4.93 -51.46
CA PHE A 1018 15.11 -6.14 -52.20
C PHE A 1018 16.36 -6.95 -52.59
N GLY A 1019 16.20 -8.25 -52.75
CA GLY A 1019 17.29 -9.15 -53.13
C GLY A 1019 16.80 -10.57 -53.40
N GLU A 1020 17.72 -11.53 -53.26
CA GLU A 1020 17.45 -12.95 -53.44
C GLU A 1020 18.13 -13.76 -52.34
N VAL A 1021 17.40 -14.69 -51.72
CA VAL A 1021 17.85 -15.54 -50.60
C VAL A 1021 17.31 -16.95 -50.83
N ASP A 1022 18.20 -17.93 -50.77
CA ASP A 1022 17.90 -19.36 -50.97
C ASP A 1022 17.15 -19.68 -52.28
N GLY A 1023 17.32 -18.85 -53.32
CA GLY A 1023 16.65 -18.97 -54.63
C GLY A 1023 15.33 -18.19 -54.76
N HIS A 1024 14.84 -17.56 -53.69
CA HIS A 1024 13.60 -16.78 -53.68
C HIS A 1024 13.88 -15.27 -53.71
N LYS A 1025 13.07 -14.49 -54.43
CA LYS A 1025 13.08 -13.02 -54.32
C LYS A 1025 12.56 -12.61 -52.94
N VAL A 1026 13.14 -11.57 -52.35
CA VAL A 1026 12.84 -11.15 -50.97
C VAL A 1026 12.78 -9.63 -50.79
N MET A 1027 12.10 -9.20 -49.74
CA MET A 1027 12.15 -7.84 -49.18
C MET A 1027 12.68 -7.87 -47.75
N TYR A 1028 13.59 -6.95 -47.41
CA TYR A 1028 14.29 -6.91 -46.12
C TYR A 1028 13.74 -5.84 -45.17
N ALA A 1029 13.63 -6.20 -43.89
CA ALA A 1029 13.71 -5.32 -42.75
C ALA A 1029 14.99 -5.66 -41.96
N SER A 1030 15.77 -4.65 -41.58
CA SER A 1030 17.05 -4.83 -40.87
C SER A 1030 17.14 -3.94 -39.65
N ALA A 1031 17.44 -4.56 -38.51
CA ALA A 1031 17.72 -3.92 -37.23
C ALA A 1031 19.20 -4.03 -36.84
N ALA A 1032 20.11 -4.07 -37.82
CA ALA A 1032 21.54 -4.28 -37.60
C ALA A 1032 22.26 -3.02 -37.07
N GLY A 1033 22.84 -3.14 -35.86
CA GLY A 1033 23.69 -2.15 -35.22
C GLY A 1033 23.01 -1.41 -34.05
N THR A 1034 23.72 -1.17 -32.95
CA THR A 1034 23.15 -0.51 -31.74
C THR A 1034 22.85 0.97 -31.90
N ASP A 1035 23.44 1.60 -32.91
CA ASP A 1035 23.48 3.07 -33.09
C ASP A 1035 23.04 3.50 -34.51
N LYS A 1036 22.44 2.57 -35.28
CA LYS A 1036 21.93 2.78 -36.64
C LYS A 1036 20.41 2.87 -36.67
N GLY A 1037 19.86 3.42 -37.77
CA GLY A 1037 18.42 3.38 -38.02
C GLY A 1037 17.96 1.97 -38.35
N VAL A 1038 16.79 1.57 -37.84
CA VAL A 1038 16.13 0.31 -38.20
C VAL A 1038 15.35 0.51 -39.49
N ARG A 1039 15.64 -0.30 -40.50
CA ARG A 1039 14.81 -0.44 -41.70
C ARG A 1039 13.70 -1.42 -41.43
N TYR A 1040 12.46 -1.01 -41.64
CA TYR A 1040 11.27 -1.82 -41.40
C TYR A 1040 10.32 -1.77 -42.60
N ILE A 1041 9.54 -2.83 -42.78
CA ILE A 1041 8.55 -2.88 -43.86
C ILE A 1041 7.20 -2.45 -43.28
N GLU A 1042 6.49 -1.56 -43.95
CA GLU A 1042 5.13 -1.15 -43.59
C GLU A 1042 4.24 -1.16 -44.84
N SER A 1043 3.03 -1.71 -44.70
CA SER A 1043 2.05 -1.71 -45.77
C SER A 1043 1.35 -0.36 -45.92
N ASP A 1044 1.08 0.02 -47.16
CA ASP A 1044 0.20 1.13 -47.52
C ASP A 1044 -0.91 0.61 -48.45
N GLY A 1045 -2.11 1.16 -48.37
CA GLY A 1045 -3.31 0.64 -49.05
C GLY A 1045 -3.86 -0.69 -48.49
N ILE A 1046 -3.27 -1.28 -47.44
CA ILE A 1046 -3.71 -2.55 -46.84
C ILE A 1046 -4.27 -2.31 -45.43
N GLY A 1047 -5.60 -2.36 -45.30
CA GLY A 1047 -6.31 -2.24 -44.03
C GLY A 1047 -7.69 -2.90 -44.07
N SER A 1048 -8.29 -3.16 -42.91
CA SER A 1048 -9.64 -3.71 -42.76
C SER A 1048 -10.51 -2.76 -41.93
N ASP A 1049 -11.74 -2.55 -42.37
CA ASP A 1049 -12.79 -1.82 -41.66
C ASP A 1049 -13.49 -2.69 -40.58
N GLY A 1050 -12.93 -3.86 -40.24
CA GLY A 1050 -13.44 -4.77 -39.22
C GLY A 1050 -14.71 -5.53 -39.62
N SER A 1051 -15.30 -5.24 -40.80
CA SER A 1051 -16.57 -5.85 -41.23
C SER A 1051 -16.44 -7.25 -41.82
N SER A 1052 -15.22 -7.76 -41.95
CA SER A 1052 -14.91 -9.14 -42.34
C SER A 1052 -13.57 -9.58 -41.77
N ASP A 1053 -13.39 -10.90 -41.67
CA ASP A 1053 -12.12 -11.52 -41.32
C ASP A 1053 -11.01 -11.15 -42.32
N SER A 1054 -9.76 -11.31 -41.89
CA SER A 1054 -8.57 -11.08 -42.70
C SER A 1054 -7.45 -12.05 -42.32
N ALA A 1055 -6.59 -12.40 -43.27
CA ALA A 1055 -5.42 -13.24 -43.06
C ALA A 1055 -4.20 -12.67 -43.79
N ILE A 1056 -3.05 -12.69 -43.13
CA ILE A 1056 -1.76 -12.30 -43.70
C ILE A 1056 -0.91 -13.56 -43.78
N ILE A 1057 -0.61 -14.01 -45.00
CA ILE A 1057 0.13 -15.23 -45.27
C ILE A 1057 1.51 -14.80 -45.74
N VAL A 1058 2.56 -15.16 -44.99
CA VAL A 1058 3.91 -14.61 -45.19
C VAL A 1058 5.01 -15.67 -45.06
N PRO A 1059 5.76 -15.95 -46.14
CA PRO A 1059 7.07 -16.58 -46.03
C PRO A 1059 8.01 -15.62 -45.31
N ILE A 1060 8.58 -16.06 -44.19
CA ILE A 1060 9.35 -15.21 -43.28
C ILE A 1060 10.59 -15.96 -42.77
N LYS A 1061 11.73 -15.26 -42.77
CA LYS A 1061 13.01 -15.74 -42.24
C LYS A 1061 13.54 -14.69 -41.26
N ILE A 1062 13.75 -15.11 -40.01
CA ILE A 1062 14.08 -14.23 -38.87
C ILE A 1062 15.56 -14.42 -38.52
N SER A 1063 16.33 -13.33 -38.48
CA SER A 1063 17.78 -13.39 -38.28
C SER A 1063 18.18 -13.35 -36.82
N ALA A 1064 19.32 -13.97 -36.49
CA ALA A 1064 19.92 -13.99 -35.16
C ALA A 1064 20.46 -12.61 -34.65
N THR A 1065 20.24 -11.53 -35.40
CA THR A 1065 20.81 -10.21 -35.11
C THR A 1065 20.04 -9.41 -34.05
N SER A 1066 20.74 -8.44 -33.47
CA SER A 1066 20.57 -8.05 -32.06
C SER A 1066 19.48 -7.02 -31.78
N SER A 1067 18.53 -7.40 -30.92
CA SER A 1067 17.83 -6.45 -30.05
C SER A 1067 17.57 -7.07 -28.68
N ASN A 1068 17.89 -6.32 -27.61
CA ASN A 1068 17.87 -6.82 -26.23
C ASN A 1068 16.45 -6.92 -25.66
N GLY A 1069 15.65 -7.86 -26.17
CA GLY A 1069 14.30 -8.13 -25.69
C GLY A 1069 13.38 -8.71 -26.76
N GLY A 1070 12.13 -8.96 -26.40
CA GLY A 1070 11.13 -9.49 -27.33
C GLY A 1070 10.73 -8.44 -28.38
N ALA A 1071 10.91 -8.76 -29.66
CA ALA A 1071 10.73 -7.85 -30.79
C ALA A 1071 9.71 -8.39 -31.82
N PHE A 1072 9.00 -7.49 -32.49
CA PHE A 1072 7.97 -7.88 -33.46
C PHE A 1072 8.59 -8.18 -34.82
N ALA A 1073 8.47 -9.42 -35.29
CA ALA A 1073 8.77 -9.77 -36.67
C ALA A 1073 7.63 -9.37 -37.61
N ALA A 1074 6.38 -9.47 -37.16
CA ALA A 1074 5.18 -8.98 -37.84
C ALA A 1074 4.18 -8.44 -36.81
N VAL A 1075 3.47 -7.36 -37.10
CA VAL A 1075 2.44 -6.76 -36.22
C VAL A 1075 1.37 -6.04 -37.03
N VAL A 1076 0.10 -6.19 -36.61
CA VAL A 1076 -1.06 -5.54 -37.24
C VAL A 1076 -1.47 -4.32 -36.42
N LEU A 1077 -1.62 -3.17 -37.06
CA LEU A 1077 -1.72 -1.86 -36.39
C LEU A 1077 -2.94 -1.03 -36.84
N ASN A 1078 -3.55 -0.35 -35.87
CA ASN A 1078 -4.47 0.76 -36.11
C ASN A 1078 -3.85 2.04 -35.52
N GLY A 1079 -3.31 2.91 -36.39
CA GLY A 1079 -2.48 4.04 -35.99
C GLY A 1079 -1.20 3.57 -35.28
N ARG A 1080 -1.22 3.59 -33.93
CA ARG A 1080 -0.17 3.04 -33.05
C ARG A 1080 -0.64 1.88 -32.16
N ASN A 1081 -1.94 1.53 -32.19
CA ASN A 1081 -2.50 0.45 -31.38
C ASN A 1081 -2.21 -0.90 -32.05
N ILE A 1082 -1.82 -1.90 -31.26
CA ILE A 1082 -1.68 -3.28 -31.74
C ILE A 1082 -3.05 -3.94 -31.78
N VAL A 1083 -3.46 -4.40 -32.96
CA VAL A 1083 -4.72 -5.09 -33.22
C VAL A 1083 -4.56 -6.61 -33.11
N ASN A 1084 -3.45 -7.11 -33.68
CA ASN A 1084 -2.93 -8.45 -33.53
C ASN A 1084 -1.40 -8.34 -33.44
N SER A 1085 -0.78 -8.97 -32.44
CA SER A 1085 0.68 -8.94 -32.22
C SER A 1085 1.50 -9.73 -33.25
N GLY A 1086 0.85 -10.36 -34.23
CA GLY A 1086 1.43 -11.06 -35.37
C GLY A 1086 2.41 -12.14 -34.94
N LEU A 1087 3.69 -11.83 -35.09
CA LEU A 1087 4.81 -12.65 -34.66
C LEU A 1087 5.68 -11.84 -33.70
N LEU A 1088 5.57 -12.13 -32.40
CA LEU A 1088 6.48 -11.59 -31.39
C LEU A 1088 7.57 -12.62 -31.08
N VAL A 1089 8.78 -12.30 -31.50
CA VAL A 1089 10.01 -13.08 -31.32
C VAL A 1089 10.56 -12.84 -29.92
N THR A 1090 11.11 -13.87 -29.28
CA THR A 1090 11.92 -13.75 -28.06
C THR A 1090 13.04 -14.78 -28.10
N ASP A 1091 14.26 -14.32 -27.84
CA ASP A 1091 15.49 -15.05 -28.15
C ASP A 1091 15.70 -16.21 -27.15
N ALA A 1092 16.28 -17.32 -27.61
CA ALA A 1092 16.50 -18.53 -26.83
C ALA A 1092 17.80 -19.24 -27.25
N ASP A 1093 18.30 -20.14 -26.39
CA ASP A 1093 19.48 -20.93 -26.72
C ASP A 1093 19.19 -21.82 -27.94
N GLY A 1094 19.97 -21.63 -29.03
CA GLY A 1094 19.80 -22.33 -30.30
C GLY A 1094 18.71 -21.80 -31.24
N GLY A 1095 18.04 -20.67 -30.93
CA GLY A 1095 17.01 -20.12 -31.82
C GLY A 1095 16.15 -19.02 -31.20
N PHE A 1096 14.89 -18.95 -31.62
CA PHE A 1096 13.89 -18.06 -31.03
C PHE A 1096 12.63 -18.80 -30.65
N LYS A 1097 11.87 -18.22 -29.72
CA LYS A 1097 10.51 -18.61 -29.37
C LYS A 1097 9.54 -17.55 -29.89
N LEU A 1098 8.34 -17.99 -30.24
CA LEU A 1098 7.24 -17.10 -30.60
C LEU A 1098 6.22 -17.09 -29.47
N ARG A 1099 5.69 -15.91 -29.13
CA ARG A 1099 4.55 -15.81 -28.23
C ARG A 1099 3.29 -16.32 -28.94
N PRO A 1100 2.49 -17.21 -28.32
CA PRO A 1100 1.19 -17.59 -28.88
C PRO A 1100 0.28 -16.38 -29.07
N VAL A 1101 -0.44 -16.37 -30.20
CA VAL A 1101 -1.46 -15.37 -30.52
C VAL A 1101 -2.63 -16.11 -31.17
N ASP A 1102 -3.85 -15.84 -30.71
CA ASP A 1102 -5.03 -16.59 -31.13
C ASP A 1102 -5.25 -16.48 -32.65
N GLY A 1103 -5.39 -17.64 -33.30
CA GLY A 1103 -5.54 -17.75 -34.75
C GLY A 1103 -4.24 -17.60 -35.57
N THR A 1104 -3.10 -17.23 -34.97
CA THR A 1104 -1.82 -17.21 -35.68
C THR A 1104 -1.18 -18.59 -35.71
N THR A 1105 -0.88 -19.10 -36.91
CA THR A 1105 -0.11 -20.34 -37.12
C THR A 1105 1.24 -20.07 -37.79
N ILE A 1106 2.17 -21.01 -37.63
CA ILE A 1106 3.46 -21.03 -38.31
C ILE A 1106 3.80 -22.46 -38.74
N ASN A 1107 4.19 -22.63 -40.00
CA ASN A 1107 4.37 -23.92 -40.68
C ASN A 1107 3.14 -24.83 -40.49
N GLY A 1108 1.95 -24.28 -40.76
CA GLY A 1108 0.66 -24.97 -40.60
C GLY A 1108 0.21 -25.25 -39.16
N GLN A 1109 1.03 -24.95 -38.14
CA GLN A 1109 0.76 -25.33 -36.75
C GLN A 1109 0.53 -24.12 -35.83
N PRO A 1110 -0.36 -24.20 -34.82
CA PRO A 1110 -0.51 -23.15 -33.81
C PRO A 1110 0.80 -22.87 -33.07
N ILE A 1111 1.07 -21.60 -32.75
CA ILE A 1111 2.29 -21.21 -32.03
C ILE A 1111 2.28 -21.77 -30.59
N SER A 1112 3.20 -22.70 -30.31
CA SER A 1112 3.46 -23.19 -28.95
C SER A 1112 4.59 -22.40 -28.28
N ALA A 1113 4.32 -21.86 -27.08
CA ALA A 1113 5.28 -21.04 -26.31
C ALA A 1113 6.58 -21.78 -25.91
N GLY A 1114 6.56 -23.11 -25.92
CA GLY A 1114 7.73 -23.94 -25.62
C GLY A 1114 8.63 -24.22 -26.84
N LYS A 1115 8.09 -24.15 -28.06
CA LYS A 1115 8.79 -24.54 -29.28
C LYS A 1115 9.86 -23.51 -29.65
N ILE A 1116 11.08 -23.98 -29.84
CA ILE A 1116 12.18 -23.21 -30.41
C ILE A 1116 12.13 -23.36 -31.93
N TYR A 1117 12.32 -22.26 -32.62
CA TYR A 1117 12.41 -22.10 -34.07
C TYR A 1117 13.84 -21.66 -34.38
N GLU A 1118 14.43 -22.21 -35.43
CA GLU A 1118 15.82 -21.90 -35.80
C GLU A 1118 15.91 -20.54 -36.50
N TYR A 1119 16.89 -19.72 -36.13
CA TYR A 1119 17.21 -18.51 -36.89
C TYR A 1119 17.62 -18.83 -38.32
N ASP A 1120 17.41 -17.86 -39.21
CA ASP A 1120 17.90 -17.87 -40.58
C ASP A 1120 17.44 -19.09 -41.44
N LYS A 1121 16.36 -19.76 -41.01
CA LYS A 1121 15.55 -20.69 -41.81
C LYS A 1121 14.22 -20.05 -42.24
N TRP A 1122 13.66 -20.56 -43.33
CA TRP A 1122 12.34 -20.16 -43.82
C TRP A 1122 11.22 -20.81 -43.03
N HIS A 1123 10.21 -20.01 -42.68
CA HIS A 1123 8.94 -20.43 -42.11
C HIS A 1123 7.80 -19.74 -42.88
N VAL A 1124 6.60 -20.31 -42.89
CA VAL A 1124 5.40 -19.64 -43.41
C VAL A 1124 4.44 -19.40 -42.26
N ALA A 1125 4.13 -18.13 -42.00
CA ALA A 1125 3.17 -17.74 -40.97
C ALA A 1125 1.83 -17.32 -41.59
N VAL A 1126 0.73 -17.65 -40.91
CA VAL A 1126 -0.60 -17.14 -41.19
C VAL A 1126 -1.07 -16.37 -39.96
N ILE A 1127 -1.19 -15.04 -40.08
CA ILE A 1127 -1.68 -14.16 -39.02
C ILE A 1127 -3.13 -13.82 -39.34
N THR A 1128 -4.09 -14.40 -38.61
CA THR A 1128 -5.50 -14.08 -38.80
C THR A 1128 -5.95 -12.93 -37.92
N VAL A 1129 -6.83 -12.08 -38.45
CA VAL A 1129 -7.52 -11.02 -37.72
C VAL A 1129 -9.01 -11.25 -37.92
N LYS A 1130 -9.74 -11.50 -36.84
CA LYS A 1130 -11.19 -11.68 -36.90
C LYS A 1130 -11.91 -10.36 -37.09
N SER A 1131 -13.09 -10.42 -37.68
CA SER A 1131 -14.06 -9.34 -37.75
C SER A 1131 -14.43 -8.79 -36.36
N GLY A 1132 -14.76 -7.50 -36.30
CA GLY A 1132 -14.98 -6.72 -35.08
C GLY A 1132 -14.47 -5.28 -35.24
N ASP A 1133 -15.19 -4.29 -34.71
CA ASP A 1133 -14.78 -2.88 -34.80
C ASP A 1133 -13.47 -2.60 -34.04
N GLU A 1134 -13.19 -3.35 -32.96
CA GLU A 1134 -11.92 -3.28 -32.25
C GLU A 1134 -10.77 -3.98 -33.00
N ARG A 1135 -11.09 -4.72 -34.07
CA ARG A 1135 -10.15 -5.39 -34.98
C ARG A 1135 -9.90 -4.65 -36.29
N ARG A 1136 -10.49 -3.47 -36.45
CA ARG A 1136 -10.11 -2.49 -37.48
C ARG A 1136 -8.61 -2.26 -37.48
N PHE A 1137 -7.96 -2.38 -38.63
CA PHE A 1137 -6.54 -2.07 -38.80
C PHE A 1137 -6.27 -1.28 -40.07
N GLY A 1138 -5.29 -0.37 -40.03
CA GLY A 1138 -4.94 0.49 -41.16
C GLY A 1138 -3.63 0.11 -41.84
N LYS A 1139 -2.83 -0.79 -41.24
CA LYS A 1139 -1.56 -1.29 -41.78
C LYS A 1139 -1.03 -2.52 -41.06
N VAL A 1140 -0.11 -3.21 -41.72
CA VAL A 1140 0.74 -4.28 -41.18
C VAL A 1140 2.20 -3.82 -41.25
N ARG A 1141 2.98 -4.13 -40.22
CA ARG A 1141 4.38 -3.73 -40.07
C ARG A 1141 5.25 -4.96 -39.77
N PHE A 1142 6.44 -5.03 -40.35
CA PHE A 1142 7.40 -6.12 -40.16
C PHE A 1142 8.78 -5.60 -39.72
N GLY A 1143 9.44 -6.34 -38.83
CA GLY A 1143 10.77 -6.03 -38.31
C GLY A 1143 10.88 -4.86 -37.33
N LEU A 1144 9.78 -4.18 -36.96
CA LEU A 1144 9.79 -3.10 -35.97
C LEU A 1144 8.50 -3.05 -35.15
N ASN A 1145 8.61 -2.71 -33.87
CA ASN A 1145 7.47 -2.58 -32.95
C ASN A 1145 6.57 -1.36 -33.24
N HIS A 1146 5.41 -1.34 -32.57
CA HIS A 1146 4.41 -0.25 -32.67
C HIS A 1146 4.93 1.12 -32.19
N ALA A 1147 5.88 1.13 -31.24
CA ALA A 1147 6.48 2.34 -30.68
C ALA A 1147 7.63 2.92 -31.54
N GLY A 1148 8.13 2.15 -32.52
CA GLY A 1148 9.20 2.54 -33.43
C GLY A 1148 10.62 2.41 -32.87
N ASN A 1149 10.81 1.84 -31.68
CA ASN A 1149 12.06 1.87 -30.91
C ASN A 1149 12.73 0.50 -30.66
N SER A 1150 12.18 -0.61 -31.16
CA SER A 1150 12.81 -1.93 -31.06
C SER A 1150 12.40 -2.81 -32.25
N GLY A 1151 13.39 -3.37 -32.94
CA GLY A 1151 13.19 -4.14 -34.16
C GLY A 1151 13.86 -5.51 -34.15
N ARG A 1152 13.68 -6.26 -35.24
CA ARG A 1152 14.31 -7.55 -35.52
C ARG A 1152 14.63 -7.60 -37.02
N GLY A 1153 15.74 -8.24 -37.39
CA GLY A 1153 15.98 -8.53 -38.80
C GLY A 1153 14.97 -9.56 -39.31
N VAL A 1154 14.28 -9.21 -40.40
CA VAL A 1154 13.19 -10.00 -40.98
C VAL A 1154 13.30 -9.94 -42.49
N THR A 1155 13.43 -11.09 -43.12
CA THR A 1155 13.36 -11.26 -44.56
C THR A 1155 11.97 -11.80 -44.92
N ILE A 1156 11.23 -11.06 -45.73
CA ILE A 1156 9.94 -11.47 -46.29
C ILE A 1156 10.18 -12.08 -47.67
N GLY A 1157 9.67 -13.28 -47.91
CA GLY A 1157 9.73 -13.94 -49.20
C GLY A 1157 8.66 -13.46 -50.18
N ALA A 1158 8.98 -13.54 -51.47
CA ALA A 1158 8.01 -13.44 -52.55
C ALA A 1158 6.85 -14.41 -52.34
N GLY A 1159 5.64 -13.97 -52.69
CA GLY A 1159 4.41 -14.72 -52.46
C GLY A 1159 3.67 -14.35 -51.17
N ILE A 1160 4.15 -13.36 -50.39
CA ILE A 1160 3.35 -12.76 -49.31
C ILE A 1160 1.99 -12.29 -49.85
N GLU A 1161 0.93 -12.69 -49.16
CA GLU A 1161 -0.46 -12.55 -49.61
C GLU A 1161 -1.37 -12.04 -48.47
N PHE A 1162 -2.15 -11.01 -48.75
CA PHE A 1162 -3.09 -10.38 -47.82
C PHE A 1162 -4.51 -10.68 -48.29
N VAL A 1163 -5.26 -11.45 -47.51
CA VAL A 1163 -6.60 -11.96 -47.84
C VAL A 1163 -7.64 -11.31 -46.93
N GLN A 1164 -8.79 -10.91 -47.47
CA GLN A 1164 -9.94 -10.40 -46.71
C GLN A 1164 -11.26 -11.00 -47.22
N GLY A 1165 -12.27 -11.02 -46.36
CA GLY A 1165 -13.57 -11.65 -46.66
C GLY A 1165 -13.59 -13.09 -46.17
N ASP A 1166 -13.83 -14.04 -47.07
CA ASP A 1166 -13.59 -15.46 -46.80
C ASP A 1166 -12.09 -15.74 -46.68
N ILE A 1167 -11.65 -16.26 -45.53
CA ILE A 1167 -10.26 -16.66 -45.27
C ILE A 1167 -10.08 -18.18 -45.11
N SER A 1168 -11.10 -18.99 -45.44
CA SER A 1168 -11.07 -20.46 -45.31
C SER A 1168 -9.85 -21.10 -45.98
N LYS A 1169 -9.46 -20.60 -47.14
CA LYS A 1169 -8.32 -21.08 -47.95
C LYS A 1169 -6.94 -20.56 -47.51
N ALA A 1170 -6.86 -19.76 -46.44
CA ALA A 1170 -5.58 -19.22 -45.98
C ALA A 1170 -4.57 -20.32 -45.59
N ALA A 1171 -5.06 -21.46 -45.07
CA ALA A 1171 -4.23 -22.63 -44.77
C ALA A 1171 -3.75 -23.37 -46.04
N GLU A 1172 -4.59 -23.46 -47.07
CA GLU A 1172 -4.24 -24.09 -48.36
C GLU A 1172 -3.13 -23.29 -49.07
N LYS A 1173 -3.35 -21.97 -49.20
CA LYS A 1173 -2.36 -21.01 -49.75
C LYS A 1173 -1.04 -21.06 -48.99
N ALA A 1174 -1.08 -21.17 -47.66
CA ALA A 1174 0.11 -21.32 -46.83
C ALA A 1174 0.84 -22.66 -47.06
N ALA A 1175 0.12 -23.77 -47.28
CA ALA A 1175 0.72 -25.06 -47.61
C ALA A 1175 1.37 -25.06 -49.01
N THR A 1176 0.80 -24.33 -49.99
CA THR A 1176 1.46 -24.09 -51.29
C THR A 1176 2.78 -23.35 -51.10
N LEU A 1177 2.79 -22.25 -50.35
CA LEU A 1177 4.02 -21.50 -50.04
C LEU A 1177 5.02 -22.33 -49.22
N MET A 1178 4.58 -23.18 -48.28
CA MET A 1178 5.49 -24.12 -47.59
C MET A 1178 6.17 -25.07 -48.58
N THR A 1179 5.42 -25.59 -49.55
CA THR A 1179 5.95 -26.47 -50.60
C THR A 1179 6.95 -25.73 -51.50
N GLU A 1180 6.62 -24.50 -51.92
CA GLU A 1180 7.51 -23.64 -52.71
C GLU A 1180 8.84 -23.34 -51.98
N TYR A 1181 8.80 -23.07 -50.67
CA TYR A 1181 9.97 -22.76 -49.83
C TYR A 1181 10.65 -23.99 -49.21
N GLY A 1182 10.28 -25.21 -49.60
CA GLY A 1182 10.90 -26.46 -49.13
C GLY A 1182 10.67 -26.80 -47.65
N ILE A 1183 9.56 -26.32 -47.07
CA ILE A 1183 9.17 -26.51 -45.67
C ILE A 1183 8.18 -27.68 -45.57
N SER A 1184 8.53 -28.70 -44.78
CA SER A 1184 7.68 -29.83 -44.38
C SER A 1184 6.81 -29.51 -43.17
#